data_AF-A0A7W5AIQ7-F1
#
_entry.id   AF-A0A7W5AIQ7-F1
#
_cell.length_a   1.000
_cell.length_b   1.000
_cell.length_c   1.000
_cell.angle_alpha   90.00
_cell.angle_beta   90.00
_cell.angle_gamma   90.00
#
_symmetry.space_group_name_H-M   'P 1'
#
loop_
_entity.id
_entity.type
_entity.pdbx_description
1 polymer ?
#
loop_
_entity_poly.entity_id
_entity_poly.type
_entity_poly.pdbx_seq_one_letter_code
_entity_poly.pdbx_strand_id
1 'polypeptide(L)'
;MADDLTLTVTLRPAALDARRGVVRLHPEVMAGLDLRTGDPVRLTGKRTTACLVARAEAASGGGLLYADDLILGNLRMRDGGEVTVTPIPVVHADRVTLSGPPEVVAAVSPEMLRLALLGKVVSAGDDVSLLPQDVVPEAGNRPHLEAARRSLANRVGYGWTSALLRVTAVAGADASLVTMKTVVTWQDGPGTASAGPAAPISAGTPAPAVPAAPPPNLDDLPGLRTQAKELEELLDLGFHHREVLTRLGTRVTLGVLISGPAGSGKSTLVRAVGGAVGAKVRTVWAPELAALTNNAAAARLRELAAEVRTDSPAMLLFVDVEALAPREEPGPISTIFRQVLAETVAQGTAVVCTTSKPESVDPVLRAPDLLAVQLTVPLPDSAMRREQLGVLTRGMPLAEDVRLDEVAGRTPGFVAADLGALTREAGVRAALRQKDAESPTVAMADFEAALDVVRPTSMAESTLEVAAVTLDDVGDMVEVKQVLTESVLWPLTYPDTFARLGVSPPRGVLLYGPPGCGKTYLVKAIAGTGKANVLSVKGAELLSKWVGDSERAVRELFRRAREAAPTLVFLDEVDALAPARGQGSDGGVTDRVVAALLTELDGVEDLRNVVVIGATNRPDLIDPALLRPGRLERLVYVPPPDAAARAAILRASARAVPLDDAVDLDELGAELEGFSAADCSALIRESALAAMRDSLEASTVTAGNVATARARVRASLDPDQVAWLANYAESRQA
;
A
#
# COMPACT_ATOMS: atom_id res chain seq x y z
N MET A 1 -32.49 7.23 31.88
CA MET A 1 -31.59 7.44 30.74
C MET A 1 -32.44 8.01 29.63
N ALA A 2 -31.93 8.97 28.86
CA ALA A 2 -32.72 9.58 27.79
C ALA A 2 -32.78 8.58 26.62
N ASP A 3 -33.96 8.35 26.06
CA ASP A 3 -34.13 7.45 24.90
C ASP A 3 -33.57 8.09 23.60
N ASP A 4 -33.40 9.40 23.60
CA ASP A 4 -32.78 10.19 22.55
C ASP A 4 -32.03 11.41 23.13
N LEU A 5 -31.12 11.98 22.34
CA LEU A 5 -30.38 13.20 22.71
C LEU A 5 -30.28 14.13 21.51
N THR A 6 -30.58 15.42 21.71
CA THR A 6 -30.41 16.43 20.66
C THR A 6 -29.02 17.06 20.79
N LEU A 7 -28.27 17.06 19.68
CA LEU A 7 -26.91 17.54 19.57
C LEU A 7 -26.80 18.55 18.44
N THR A 8 -25.75 19.38 18.48
CA THR A 8 -25.40 20.24 17.34
C THR A 8 -24.48 19.47 16.41
N VAL A 9 -24.86 19.32 15.14
CA VAL A 9 -24.00 18.67 14.15
C VAL A 9 -22.86 19.59 13.72
N THR A 10 -21.65 19.06 13.67
CA THR A 10 -20.45 19.76 13.21
C THR A 10 -19.83 19.01 12.04
N LEU A 11 -19.59 19.70 10.93
CA LEU A 11 -18.86 19.16 9.79
C LEU A 11 -17.38 19.01 10.17
N ARG A 12 -16.89 17.78 10.25
CA ARG A 12 -15.46 17.50 10.44
C ARG A 12 -15.03 16.40 9.48
N PRO A 13 -14.22 16.71 8.44
CA PRO A 13 -13.63 15.69 7.59
C PRO A 13 -12.47 15.04 8.34
N ALA A 14 -12.74 14.04 9.17
CA ALA A 14 -11.67 13.12 9.56
C ALA A 14 -11.25 12.40 8.28
N ALA A 15 -10.03 12.67 7.79
CA ALA A 15 -9.52 12.11 6.52
C ALA A 15 -9.60 10.57 6.46
N LEU A 16 -9.63 9.92 7.63
CA LEU A 16 -9.73 8.46 7.76
C LEU A 16 -11.17 7.92 7.71
N ASP A 17 -12.17 8.71 8.13
CA ASP A 17 -13.56 8.25 8.29
C ASP A 17 -14.56 8.83 7.28
N ALA A 18 -14.13 9.81 6.48
CA ALA A 18 -15.01 10.49 5.54
C ALA A 18 -15.70 9.50 4.58
N ARG A 19 -17.02 9.66 4.45
CA ARG A 19 -17.94 8.94 3.58
C ARG A 19 -18.09 7.46 3.90
N ARG A 20 -17.81 7.05 5.14
CA ARG A 20 -17.94 5.65 5.59
C ARG A 20 -19.23 5.34 6.35
N GLY A 21 -20.11 6.32 6.51
CA GLY A 21 -21.38 6.14 7.23
C GLY A 21 -21.21 6.07 8.75
N VAL A 22 -20.26 6.85 9.28
CA VAL A 22 -19.89 6.86 10.71
C VAL A 22 -20.03 8.28 11.25
N VAL A 23 -20.54 8.40 12.48
CA VAL A 23 -20.58 9.66 13.23
C VAL A 23 -19.83 9.51 14.54
N ARG A 24 -19.16 10.59 14.97
CA ARG A 24 -18.39 10.58 16.22
C ARG A 24 -19.12 11.33 17.31
N LEU A 25 -19.29 10.67 18.46
CA LEU A 25 -19.96 11.20 19.65
C LEU A 25 -18.99 11.28 20.83
N HIS A 26 -19.19 12.26 21.70
CA HIS A 26 -18.42 12.36 22.94
C HIS A 26 -18.69 11.13 23.84
N PRO A 27 -17.69 10.61 24.59
CA PRO A 27 -17.87 9.44 25.46
C PRO A 27 -19.03 9.57 26.45
N GLU A 28 -19.31 10.78 26.94
CA GLU A 28 -20.43 11.04 27.85
C GLU A 28 -21.80 10.92 27.15
N VAL A 29 -21.89 11.32 25.88
CA VAL A 29 -23.10 11.15 25.06
C VAL A 29 -23.32 9.67 24.79
N MET A 30 -22.27 8.93 24.44
CA MET A 30 -22.34 7.49 24.23
C MET A 30 -22.77 6.77 25.51
N ALA A 31 -22.18 7.11 26.65
CA ALA A 31 -22.57 6.55 27.95
C ALA A 31 -24.01 6.92 28.34
N GLY A 32 -24.46 8.15 28.03
CA GLY A 32 -25.82 8.61 28.30
C GLY A 32 -26.91 7.93 27.48
N LEU A 33 -26.56 7.44 26.29
CA LEU A 33 -27.43 6.70 25.36
C LEU A 33 -27.19 5.17 25.37
N ASP A 34 -26.33 4.67 26.27
CA ASP A 34 -25.89 3.25 26.33
C ASP A 34 -25.34 2.70 25.00
N LEU A 35 -24.56 3.53 24.29
CA LEU A 35 -23.96 3.21 22.99
C LEU A 35 -22.49 2.79 23.12
N ARG A 36 -22.09 1.82 22.30
CA ARG A 36 -20.71 1.40 22.07
C ARG A 36 -20.26 1.78 20.66
N THR A 37 -18.95 1.74 20.43
CA THR A 37 -18.42 1.94 19.07
C THR A 37 -18.88 0.79 18.17
N GLY A 38 -19.45 1.13 17.02
CA GLY A 38 -20.06 0.18 16.10
C GLY A 38 -21.56 -0.03 16.30
N ASP A 39 -22.18 0.58 17.31
CA ASP A 39 -23.63 0.51 17.47
C ASP A 39 -24.33 1.43 16.45
N PRO A 40 -25.46 0.99 15.87
CA PRO A 40 -26.23 1.79 14.94
C PRO A 40 -27.11 2.81 15.68
N VAL A 41 -27.18 4.02 15.14
CA VAL A 41 -28.07 5.08 15.59
C VAL A 41 -28.87 5.64 14.44
N ARG A 42 -30.08 6.09 14.76
CA ARG A 42 -30.92 6.91 13.89
C ARG A 42 -30.61 8.38 14.16
N LEU A 43 -30.39 9.14 13.09
CA LEU A 43 -30.23 10.58 13.15
C LEU A 43 -31.47 11.23 12.53
N THR A 44 -32.15 12.07 13.30
CA THR A 44 -33.35 12.77 12.85
C THR A 44 -33.08 14.27 12.79
N GLY A 45 -33.07 14.78 11.56
CA GLY A 45 -32.98 16.21 11.25
C GLY A 45 -34.16 16.64 10.38
N LYS A 46 -33.88 17.35 9.27
CA LYS A 46 -34.90 17.61 8.23
C LYS A 46 -35.32 16.34 7.49
N ARG A 47 -34.43 15.36 7.48
CA ARG A 47 -34.65 14.00 7.03
C ARG A 47 -34.07 13.05 8.07
N THR A 48 -34.57 11.82 8.11
CA THR A 48 -34.03 10.76 8.94
C THR A 48 -33.08 9.89 8.12
N THR A 49 -31.93 9.56 8.70
CA THR A 49 -30.93 8.61 8.17
C THR A 49 -30.41 7.75 9.33
N ALA A 50 -29.59 6.75 9.04
CA ALA A 50 -28.95 5.92 10.04
C ALA A 50 -27.47 5.71 9.74
N CYS A 51 -26.70 5.57 10.80
CA CYS A 51 -25.24 5.48 10.74
C CYS A 51 -24.68 4.74 11.94
N LEU A 52 -23.39 4.46 11.92
CA LEU A 52 -22.68 3.83 13.04
C LEU A 52 -22.00 4.87 13.92
N VAL A 53 -21.94 4.59 15.22
CA VAL A 53 -21.29 5.47 16.19
C VAL A 53 -19.82 5.08 16.39
N ALA A 54 -18.96 6.09 16.45
CA ALA A 54 -17.58 5.98 16.90
C ALA A 54 -17.28 7.01 17.99
N ARG A 55 -16.22 6.77 18.77
CA ARG A 55 -15.81 7.67 19.85
C ARG A 55 -15.12 8.93 19.30
N ALA A 56 -15.53 10.12 19.76
CA ALA A 56 -14.82 11.38 19.48
C ALA A 56 -13.57 11.54 20.37
N GLU A 57 -12.61 12.38 19.94
CA GLU A 57 -11.42 12.71 20.73
C GLU A 57 -11.78 13.41 22.05
N ALA A 58 -10.98 13.21 23.10
CA ALA A 58 -11.27 13.72 24.45
C ALA A 58 -11.35 15.26 24.55
N ALA A 59 -10.78 15.99 23.59
CA ALA A 59 -10.87 17.46 23.51
C ALA A 59 -12.17 17.97 22.84
N SER A 60 -13.08 17.07 22.45
CA SER A 60 -14.31 17.41 21.73
C SER A 60 -15.42 17.86 22.68
N GLY A 61 -16.19 18.90 22.32
CA GLY A 61 -17.31 19.36 23.14
C GLY A 61 -18.44 18.33 23.26
N GLY A 62 -18.96 18.13 24.48
CA GLY A 62 -19.98 17.13 24.80
C GLY A 62 -21.36 17.33 24.16
N GLY A 63 -21.65 18.51 23.62
CA GLY A 63 -22.90 18.82 22.89
C GLY A 63 -22.81 18.68 21.37
N LEU A 64 -21.70 18.16 20.84
CA LEU A 64 -21.43 18.12 19.40
C LEU A 64 -21.50 16.69 18.85
N LEU A 65 -22.09 16.57 17.66
CA LEU A 65 -22.04 15.37 16.82
C LEU A 65 -21.16 15.66 15.61
N TYR A 66 -20.07 14.93 15.44
CA TYR A 66 -19.20 15.12 14.28
C TYR A 66 -19.63 14.19 13.14
N ALA A 67 -19.94 14.80 11.99
CA ALA A 67 -20.36 14.11 10.78
C ALA A 67 -19.57 14.61 9.56
N ASP A 68 -19.55 13.79 8.52
CA ASP A 68 -19.00 14.15 7.22
C ASP A 68 -20.04 14.85 6.32
N ASP A 69 -19.62 15.18 5.10
CA ASP A 69 -20.45 15.79 4.08
C ASP A 69 -21.60 14.87 3.61
N LEU A 70 -21.37 13.56 3.58
CA LEU A 70 -22.34 12.55 3.16
C LEU A 70 -23.53 12.46 4.14
N ILE A 71 -23.24 12.32 5.43
CA ILE A 71 -24.25 12.24 6.48
C ILE A 71 -25.05 13.55 6.57
N LEU A 72 -24.39 14.71 6.47
CA LEU A 72 -25.08 16.01 6.41
C LEU A 72 -25.99 16.13 5.18
N GLY A 73 -25.52 15.63 4.02
CA GLY A 73 -26.31 15.55 2.79
C GLY A 73 -27.56 14.68 2.96
N ASN A 74 -27.42 13.50 3.55
CA ASN A 74 -28.53 12.59 3.84
C ASN A 74 -29.56 13.21 4.81
N LEU A 75 -29.09 13.91 5.84
CA LEU A 75 -29.92 14.67 6.78
C LEU A 75 -30.56 15.93 6.18
N ARG A 76 -30.07 16.39 5.00
CA ARG A 76 -30.40 17.68 4.37
C ARG A 76 -30.17 18.87 5.29
N MET A 77 -29.09 18.81 6.06
CA MET A 77 -28.73 19.80 7.06
C MET A 77 -27.42 20.51 6.69
N ARG A 78 -27.23 21.70 7.28
CA ARG A 78 -25.96 22.42 7.22
C ARG A 78 -25.23 22.26 8.55
N ASP A 79 -23.94 22.54 8.52
CA ASP A 79 -23.11 22.65 9.73
C ASP A 79 -23.76 23.57 10.78
N GLY A 80 -23.70 23.18 12.05
CA GLY A 80 -24.33 23.88 13.17
C GLY A 80 -25.83 23.63 13.38
N GLY A 81 -26.46 22.72 12.64
CA GLY A 81 -27.87 22.36 12.83
C GLY A 81 -28.13 21.43 14.03
N GLU A 82 -29.36 21.42 14.54
CA GLU A 82 -29.77 20.47 15.60
C GLU A 82 -30.19 19.12 15.01
N VAL A 83 -29.65 18.04 15.55
CA VAL A 83 -29.95 16.66 15.16
C VAL A 83 -30.26 15.83 16.40
N THR A 84 -31.32 15.04 16.34
CA THR A 84 -31.68 14.09 17.41
C THR A 84 -31.05 12.73 17.11
N VAL A 85 -30.31 12.20 18.08
CA VAL A 85 -29.67 10.88 18.04
C VAL A 85 -30.50 9.90 18.85
N THR A 86 -30.92 8.80 18.23
CA THR A 86 -31.71 7.75 18.87
C THR A 86 -31.03 6.39 18.63
N PRO A 87 -30.68 5.62 19.67
CA PRO A 87 -30.21 4.24 19.51
C PRO A 87 -31.23 3.39 18.76
N ILE A 88 -30.77 2.51 17.87
CA ILE A 88 -31.63 1.54 17.17
C ILE A 88 -31.06 0.12 17.31
N PRO A 89 -31.90 -0.92 17.28
CA PRO A 89 -31.39 -2.29 17.29
C PRO A 89 -30.65 -2.60 15.98
N VAL A 90 -29.64 -3.48 16.06
CA VAL A 90 -28.94 -4.01 14.89
C VAL A 90 -29.90 -4.95 14.14
N VAL A 91 -30.42 -4.49 13.00
CA VAL A 91 -31.24 -5.30 12.08
C VAL A 91 -30.46 -5.51 10.80
N HIS A 92 -30.36 -6.76 10.33
CA HIS A 92 -29.69 -7.06 9.07
C HIS A 92 -30.61 -6.84 7.87
N ALA A 93 -30.06 -6.30 6.78
CA ALA A 93 -30.81 -6.12 5.54
C ALA A 93 -30.94 -7.46 4.80
N ASP A 94 -32.15 -7.79 4.35
CA ASP A 94 -32.40 -8.95 3.48
C ASP A 94 -32.03 -8.62 2.03
N ARG A 95 -32.43 -7.43 1.57
CA ARG A 95 -32.12 -6.91 0.24
C ARG A 95 -31.89 -5.40 0.25
N VAL A 96 -30.91 -4.94 -0.51
CA VAL A 96 -30.63 -3.51 -0.75
C VAL A 96 -30.57 -3.26 -2.24
N THR A 97 -31.37 -2.31 -2.72
CA THR A 97 -31.38 -1.88 -4.12
C THR A 97 -30.73 -0.50 -4.22
N LEU A 98 -29.80 -0.36 -5.16
CA LEU A 98 -29.04 0.86 -5.40
C LEU A 98 -29.27 1.38 -6.82
N SER A 99 -29.13 2.68 -6.98
CA SER A 99 -28.99 3.36 -8.27
C SER A 99 -27.73 4.20 -8.26
N GLY A 100 -27.15 4.46 -9.43
CA GLY A 100 -25.92 5.23 -9.53
C GLY A 100 -25.61 5.65 -10.96
N PRO A 101 -24.51 6.39 -11.16
CA PRO A 101 -24.07 6.81 -12.48
C PRO A 101 -23.87 5.60 -13.42
N PRO A 102 -24.27 5.66 -14.70
CA PRO A 102 -24.20 4.53 -15.63
C PRO A 102 -22.80 3.91 -15.75
N GLU A 103 -21.76 4.74 -15.68
CA GLU A 103 -20.35 4.32 -15.68
C GLU A 103 -19.98 3.45 -14.46
N VAL A 104 -20.54 3.75 -13.29
CA VAL A 104 -20.34 2.96 -12.06
C VAL A 104 -21.16 1.68 -12.10
N VAL A 105 -22.40 1.75 -12.60
CA VAL A 105 -23.27 0.57 -12.78
C VAL A 105 -22.65 -0.45 -13.73
N ALA A 106 -22.02 0.02 -14.82
CA ALA A 106 -21.32 -0.84 -15.77
C ALA A 106 -20.02 -1.43 -15.19
N ALA A 107 -19.32 -0.68 -14.34
CA ALA A 107 -18.04 -1.07 -13.77
C ALA A 107 -18.16 -1.94 -12.50
N VAL A 108 -19.23 -1.82 -11.71
CA VAL A 108 -19.33 -2.43 -10.38
C VAL A 108 -20.39 -3.53 -10.35
N SER A 109 -19.98 -4.76 -10.07
CA SER A 109 -20.90 -5.90 -9.95
C SER A 109 -21.70 -5.82 -8.64
N PRO A 110 -22.87 -6.47 -8.56
CA PRO A 110 -23.65 -6.58 -7.32
C PRO A 110 -22.83 -7.13 -6.15
N GLU A 111 -21.88 -8.03 -6.42
CA GLU A 111 -21.00 -8.57 -5.38
C GLU A 111 -19.96 -7.58 -4.89
N MET A 112 -19.42 -6.76 -5.80
CA MET A 112 -18.59 -5.62 -5.39
C MET A 112 -19.39 -4.59 -4.60
N LEU A 113 -20.68 -4.36 -4.94
CA LEU A 113 -21.55 -3.50 -4.14
C LEU A 113 -21.77 -4.07 -2.74
N ARG A 114 -22.03 -5.38 -2.62
CA ARG A 114 -22.19 -6.06 -1.33
C ARG A 114 -20.94 -5.93 -0.47
N LEU A 115 -19.76 -6.13 -1.06
CA LEU A 115 -18.49 -5.94 -0.35
C LEU A 115 -18.20 -4.47 -0.01
N ALA A 116 -18.57 -3.54 -0.88
CA ALA A 116 -18.41 -2.09 -0.66
C ALA A 116 -19.31 -1.56 0.45
N LEU A 117 -20.49 -2.14 0.60
CA LEU A 117 -21.47 -1.76 1.61
C LEU A 117 -21.37 -2.59 2.89
N LEU A 118 -20.56 -3.65 2.90
CA LEU A 118 -20.42 -4.53 4.05
C LEU A 118 -20.10 -3.74 5.32
N GLY A 119 -20.90 -3.95 6.37
CA GLY A 119 -20.78 -3.26 7.65
C GLY A 119 -21.49 -1.90 7.71
N LYS A 120 -21.94 -1.32 6.60
CA LYS A 120 -22.68 -0.06 6.61
C LYS A 120 -24.14 -0.27 7.02
N VAL A 121 -24.67 0.72 7.74
CA VAL A 121 -26.11 0.87 7.94
C VAL A 121 -26.65 1.70 6.79
N VAL A 122 -27.72 1.23 6.16
CA VAL A 122 -28.36 1.92 5.03
C VAL A 122 -29.84 2.11 5.30
N SER A 123 -30.37 3.24 4.84
CA SER A 123 -31.79 3.57 4.85
C SER A 123 -32.27 3.97 3.45
N ALA A 124 -33.54 3.74 3.16
CA ALA A 124 -34.11 4.07 1.86
C ALA A 124 -34.02 5.59 1.57
N GLY A 125 -33.52 5.90 0.38
CA GLY A 125 -33.27 7.24 -0.14
C GLY A 125 -31.89 7.82 0.19
N ASP A 126 -31.08 7.14 1.00
CA ASP A 126 -29.75 7.64 1.40
C ASP A 126 -28.76 7.53 0.25
N ASP A 127 -27.86 8.50 0.20
CA ASP A 127 -26.66 8.42 -0.61
C ASP A 127 -25.57 7.67 0.19
N VAL A 128 -24.90 6.72 -0.46
CA VAL A 128 -23.86 5.87 0.12
C VAL A 128 -22.63 5.85 -0.79
N SER A 129 -21.45 5.87 -0.19
CA SER A 129 -20.19 5.73 -0.93
C SER A 129 -19.81 4.27 -1.15
N LEU A 130 -18.98 4.00 -2.14
CA LEU A 130 -18.34 2.71 -2.39
C LEU A 130 -17.14 2.42 -1.48
N LEU A 131 -16.73 3.35 -0.61
CA LEU A 131 -15.64 3.17 0.37
C LEU A 131 -16.00 2.14 1.44
N PRO A 132 -15.40 0.95 1.49
CA PRO A 132 -15.76 -0.07 2.49
C PRO A 132 -15.48 0.40 3.92
N GLN A 133 -16.24 -0.06 4.92
CA GLN A 133 -16.12 0.40 6.30
C GLN A 133 -14.93 -0.27 7.05
N ASP A 134 -14.26 0.45 7.96
CA ASP A 134 -13.10 -0.03 8.76
C ASP A 134 -13.30 -0.04 10.28
N VAL A 135 -14.42 0.50 10.78
CA VAL A 135 -14.47 0.89 12.20
C VAL A 135 -14.56 -0.29 13.16
N VAL A 136 -15.04 -1.47 12.73
CA VAL A 136 -14.76 -2.78 13.37
C VAL A 136 -15.02 -3.91 12.35
N PRO A 137 -14.02 -4.48 11.65
CA PRO A 137 -14.25 -5.67 10.87
C PRO A 137 -14.16 -6.90 11.77
N GLU A 138 -15.19 -7.76 11.77
CA GLU A 138 -15.03 -9.16 12.20
C GLU A 138 -13.80 -9.77 11.51
N ALA A 139 -12.94 -10.46 12.26
CA ALA A 139 -11.60 -10.87 11.82
C ALA A 139 -11.59 -11.64 10.48
N GLY A 140 -12.67 -12.34 10.12
CA GLY A 140 -12.79 -13.09 8.86
C GLY A 140 -13.05 -12.25 7.60
N ASN A 141 -13.55 -11.01 7.72
CA ASN A 141 -13.98 -10.21 6.57
C ASN A 141 -12.91 -9.21 6.06
N ARG A 142 -11.83 -8.98 6.82
CA ARG A 142 -10.73 -8.08 6.45
C ARG A 142 -10.09 -8.36 5.09
N PRO A 143 -9.69 -9.60 4.75
CA PRO A 143 -9.06 -9.86 3.46
C PRO A 143 -10.01 -9.59 2.27
N HIS A 144 -11.32 -9.82 2.47
CA HIS A 144 -12.34 -9.53 1.45
C HIS A 144 -12.57 -8.02 1.27
N LEU A 145 -12.57 -7.24 2.36
CA LEU A 145 -12.68 -5.78 2.32
C LEU A 145 -11.45 -5.13 1.65
N GLU A 146 -10.25 -5.62 1.95
CA GLU A 146 -9.00 -5.16 1.31
C GLU A 146 -8.94 -5.51 -0.17
N ALA A 147 -9.39 -6.72 -0.56
CA ALA A 147 -9.52 -7.12 -1.96
C ALA A 147 -10.56 -6.26 -2.70
N ALA A 148 -11.71 -5.99 -2.06
CA ALA A 148 -12.76 -5.16 -2.63
C ALA A 148 -12.30 -3.71 -2.86
N ARG A 149 -11.56 -3.12 -1.93
CA ARG A 149 -10.97 -1.77 -2.10
C ARG A 149 -10.07 -1.68 -3.31
N ARG A 150 -9.13 -2.63 -3.43
CA ARG A 150 -8.20 -2.69 -4.55
C ARG A 150 -8.96 -2.85 -5.87
N SER A 151 -9.99 -3.70 -5.90
CA SER A 151 -10.82 -3.92 -7.08
C SER A 151 -11.62 -2.67 -7.48
N LEU A 152 -12.30 -2.02 -6.54
CA LEU A 152 -13.07 -0.80 -6.77
C LEU A 152 -12.17 0.37 -7.24
N ALA A 153 -11.01 0.54 -6.61
CA ALA A 153 -10.03 1.54 -7.01
C ALA A 153 -9.55 1.32 -8.46
N ASN A 154 -9.30 0.07 -8.84
CA ASN A 154 -8.85 -0.29 -10.19
C ASN A 154 -9.95 -0.14 -11.25
N ARG A 155 -11.23 -0.42 -10.91
CA ARG A 155 -12.34 -0.50 -11.88
C ARG A 155 -13.08 0.83 -12.04
N VAL A 156 -13.19 1.62 -10.98
CA VAL A 156 -13.92 2.90 -10.97
C VAL A 156 -12.96 4.11 -11.05
N GLY A 157 -11.64 3.92 -10.87
CA GLY A 157 -10.68 5.03 -10.85
C GLY A 157 -10.96 5.98 -9.67
N TYR A 158 -10.58 7.27 -9.71
CA TYR A 158 -10.79 8.21 -8.57
C TYR A 158 -12.22 8.41 -8.14
N GLY A 159 -13.16 8.11 -9.02
CA GLY A 159 -14.58 8.12 -8.69
C GLY A 159 -14.90 7.13 -7.58
N TRP A 160 -14.07 6.12 -7.29
CA TRP A 160 -14.42 5.06 -6.35
C TRP A 160 -14.61 5.55 -4.90
N THR A 161 -13.91 6.63 -4.50
CA THR A 161 -14.07 7.23 -3.17
C THR A 161 -15.17 8.29 -3.11
N SER A 162 -15.57 8.81 -4.28
CA SER A 162 -16.45 9.98 -4.41
C SER A 162 -17.78 9.70 -5.08
N ALA A 163 -17.94 8.54 -5.71
CA ALA A 163 -19.18 8.07 -6.31
C ALA A 163 -20.20 7.83 -5.20
N LEU A 164 -21.27 8.60 -5.28
CA LEU A 164 -22.44 8.42 -4.43
C LEU A 164 -23.46 7.57 -5.18
N LEU A 165 -23.86 6.49 -4.54
CA LEU A 165 -24.95 5.63 -4.97
C LEU A 165 -26.16 5.95 -4.12
N ARG A 166 -27.34 5.95 -4.72
CA ARG A 166 -28.57 6.18 -3.98
C ARG A 166 -29.26 4.86 -3.67
N VAL A 167 -29.50 4.62 -2.38
CA VAL A 167 -30.32 3.50 -1.89
C VAL A 167 -31.76 3.77 -2.28
N THR A 168 -32.31 2.97 -3.18
CA THR A 168 -33.68 3.16 -3.69
C THR A 168 -34.67 2.37 -2.86
N ALA A 169 -34.26 1.20 -2.36
CA ALA A 169 -35.05 0.36 -1.48
C ALA A 169 -34.17 -0.46 -0.54
N VAL A 170 -34.67 -0.70 0.67
CA VAL A 170 -34.11 -1.65 1.64
C VAL A 170 -35.27 -2.56 2.06
N ALA A 171 -35.11 -3.87 1.88
CA ALA A 171 -36.04 -4.86 2.42
C ALA A 171 -35.56 -5.25 3.82
N GLY A 172 -36.33 -4.85 4.83
CA GLY A 172 -35.98 -4.96 6.24
C GLY A 172 -36.60 -3.82 7.06
N ALA A 173 -35.97 -3.47 8.18
CA ALA A 173 -36.32 -2.29 8.96
C ALA A 173 -35.83 -1.00 8.26
N ASP A 174 -36.42 0.15 8.61
CA ASP A 174 -36.11 1.48 8.03
C ASP A 174 -34.60 1.82 7.98
N ALA A 175 -33.83 1.23 8.90
CA ALA A 175 -32.37 1.27 8.92
C ALA A 175 -31.85 -0.15 9.13
N SER A 176 -31.02 -0.63 8.22
CA SER A 176 -30.53 -2.01 8.25
C SER A 176 -29.04 -2.11 7.91
N LEU A 177 -28.34 -3.01 8.60
CA LEU A 177 -26.93 -3.32 8.42
C LEU A 177 -26.73 -4.27 7.23
N VAL A 178 -25.82 -3.92 6.32
CA VAL A 178 -25.44 -4.77 5.19
C VAL A 178 -24.42 -5.82 5.66
N THR A 179 -24.74 -7.09 5.41
CA THR A 179 -23.91 -8.24 5.76
C THR A 179 -23.55 -9.06 4.52
N MET A 180 -22.69 -10.07 4.67
CA MET A 180 -22.44 -11.04 3.59
C MET A 180 -23.70 -11.82 3.18
N LYS A 181 -24.74 -11.87 4.01
CA LYS A 181 -26.03 -12.52 3.67
C LYS A 181 -27.01 -11.61 2.93
N THR A 182 -26.76 -10.30 2.94
CA THR A 182 -27.62 -9.30 2.32
C THR A 182 -27.56 -9.42 0.80
N VAL A 183 -28.72 -9.47 0.13
CA VAL A 183 -28.78 -9.44 -1.32
C VAL A 183 -28.65 -8.01 -1.81
N VAL A 184 -27.63 -7.67 -2.61
CA VAL A 184 -27.47 -6.32 -3.15
C VAL A 184 -27.78 -6.31 -4.65
N THR A 185 -28.55 -5.35 -5.13
CA THR A 185 -28.96 -5.28 -6.55
C THR A 185 -28.88 -3.86 -7.09
N TRP A 186 -28.64 -3.73 -8.39
CA TRP A 186 -28.89 -2.48 -9.11
C TRP A 186 -30.40 -2.34 -9.41
N GLN A 187 -30.91 -1.11 -9.49
CA GLN A 187 -32.34 -0.83 -9.73
C GLN A 187 -32.86 -1.43 -11.04
N ASP A 188 -32.04 -1.46 -12.09
CA ASP A 188 -32.38 -1.98 -13.42
C ASP A 188 -31.35 -3.04 -13.92
N GLY A 189 -30.70 -3.77 -13.00
CA GLY A 189 -29.60 -4.69 -13.30
C GLY A 189 -29.61 -6.00 -12.49
N PRO A 190 -28.63 -6.90 -12.70
CA PRO A 190 -28.54 -8.17 -11.97
C PRO A 190 -28.34 -7.95 -10.46
N GLY A 191 -28.68 -8.97 -9.66
CA GLY A 191 -28.51 -8.98 -8.20
C GLY A 191 -27.55 -10.06 -7.72
N THR A 192 -27.06 -9.95 -6.48
CA THR A 192 -26.27 -11.02 -5.85
C THR A 192 -27.10 -12.31 -5.69
N ALA A 193 -26.52 -13.49 -5.85
CA ALA A 193 -27.25 -14.75 -5.70
C ALA A 193 -27.73 -14.94 -4.23
N SER A 194 -29.00 -15.34 -4.04
CA SER A 194 -29.54 -15.60 -2.70
C SER A 194 -29.00 -16.93 -2.13
N ALA A 195 -28.78 -16.99 -0.82
CA ALA A 195 -28.34 -18.19 -0.10
C ALA A 195 -29.48 -19.18 0.25
N GLY A 196 -30.60 -19.15 -0.49
CA GLY A 196 -31.75 -20.04 -0.28
C GLY A 196 -31.89 -21.08 -1.39
N PRO A 197 -32.63 -22.19 -1.16
CA PRO A 197 -32.88 -23.19 -2.20
C PRO A 197 -33.57 -22.50 -3.39
N ALA A 198 -33.05 -22.77 -4.59
CA ALA A 198 -33.36 -22.08 -5.82
C ALA A 198 -34.87 -21.92 -6.06
N ALA A 199 -35.34 -20.67 -6.12
CA ALA A 199 -36.49 -20.35 -6.94
C ALA A 199 -35.99 -20.12 -8.38
N PRO A 200 -36.69 -20.63 -9.40
CA PRO A 200 -36.25 -20.51 -10.78
C PRO A 200 -36.21 -19.03 -11.17
N ILE A 201 -35.00 -18.55 -11.47
CA ILE A 201 -34.80 -17.25 -12.07
C ILE A 201 -35.40 -17.35 -13.49
N SER A 202 -36.52 -16.66 -13.72
CA SER A 202 -36.99 -16.43 -15.08
C SER A 202 -35.86 -15.75 -15.85
N ALA A 203 -35.43 -16.37 -16.94
CA ALA A 203 -34.43 -15.82 -17.85
C ALA A 203 -34.98 -14.54 -18.50
N GLY A 204 -34.86 -13.42 -17.79
CA GLY A 204 -34.96 -12.09 -18.37
C GLY A 204 -33.82 -11.93 -19.35
N THR A 205 -34.15 -11.53 -20.57
CA THR A 205 -33.21 -11.23 -21.66
C THR A 205 -32.02 -10.44 -21.11
N PRO A 206 -30.76 -10.87 -21.35
CA PRO A 206 -29.61 -10.12 -20.89
C PRO A 206 -29.72 -8.70 -21.43
N ALA A 207 -29.56 -7.71 -20.54
CA ALA A 207 -29.44 -6.31 -20.95
C ALA A 207 -28.40 -6.23 -22.07
N PRO A 208 -28.63 -5.43 -23.13
CA PRO A 208 -27.72 -5.34 -24.25
C PRO A 208 -26.32 -5.04 -23.72
N ALA A 209 -25.37 -5.92 -24.04
CA ALA A 209 -23.98 -5.75 -23.65
C ALA A 209 -23.51 -4.39 -24.17
N VAL A 210 -23.25 -3.45 -23.26
CA VAL A 210 -22.49 -2.24 -23.59
C VAL A 210 -21.19 -2.74 -24.25
N PRO A 211 -20.84 -2.27 -25.46
CA PRO A 211 -19.66 -2.75 -26.16
C PRO A 211 -18.45 -2.62 -25.23
N ALA A 212 -17.78 -3.75 -24.97
CA ALA A 212 -16.57 -3.76 -24.16
C ALA A 212 -15.60 -2.72 -24.75
N ALA A 213 -15.08 -1.83 -23.91
CA ALA A 213 -14.10 -0.84 -24.35
C ALA A 213 -12.99 -1.54 -25.15
N PRO A 214 -12.59 -1.01 -26.32
CA PRO A 214 -11.62 -1.66 -27.20
C PRO A 214 -10.35 -2.02 -26.41
N PRO A 215 -9.69 -3.13 -26.75
CA PRO A 215 -8.44 -3.49 -26.09
C PRO A 215 -7.44 -2.33 -26.25
N PRO A 216 -6.69 -1.96 -25.19
CA PRO A 216 -5.67 -0.93 -25.28
C PRO A 216 -4.60 -1.34 -26.29
N ASN A 217 -3.99 -0.37 -26.98
CA ASN A 217 -2.90 -0.67 -27.91
C ASN A 217 -1.65 -1.09 -27.12
N LEU A 218 -0.81 -1.95 -27.71
CA LEU A 218 0.52 -2.31 -27.17
C LEU A 218 1.40 -1.07 -26.96
N ASP A 219 1.25 -0.06 -27.82
CA ASP A 219 1.95 1.24 -27.68
C ASP A 219 1.51 2.03 -26.44
N ASP A 220 0.38 1.68 -25.83
CA ASP A 220 -0.15 2.29 -24.61
C ASP A 220 0.23 1.50 -23.35
N LEU A 221 1.19 0.57 -23.45
CA LEU A 221 1.80 -0.16 -22.33
C LEU A 221 3.25 0.27 -22.08
N PRO A 222 3.46 1.54 -21.67
CA PRO A 222 4.79 2.04 -21.38
C PRO A 222 5.44 1.20 -20.28
N GLY A 223 6.60 0.64 -20.63
CA GLY A 223 7.37 -0.22 -19.75
C GLY A 223 7.10 -1.71 -19.71
N LEU A 224 6.04 -2.17 -20.36
CA LEU A 224 5.72 -3.60 -20.38
C LEU A 224 5.99 -4.23 -21.74
N ARG A 225 6.73 -3.54 -22.62
CA ARG A 225 6.96 -3.98 -24.01
C ARG A 225 7.65 -5.34 -24.09
N THR A 226 8.62 -5.60 -23.21
CA THR A 226 9.32 -6.89 -23.15
C THR A 226 8.36 -8.02 -22.77
N GLN A 227 7.60 -7.85 -21.68
CA GLN A 227 6.61 -8.81 -21.22
C GLN A 227 5.46 -8.99 -22.21
N ALA A 228 5.07 -7.91 -22.89
CA ALA A 228 4.03 -7.93 -23.92
C ALA A 228 4.48 -8.74 -25.13
N LYS A 229 5.71 -8.51 -25.62
CA LYS A 229 6.28 -9.25 -26.74
C LYS A 229 6.41 -10.74 -26.42
N GLU A 230 6.90 -11.09 -25.22
CA GLU A 230 7.03 -12.49 -24.80
C GLU A 230 5.67 -13.20 -24.73
N LEU A 231 4.65 -12.52 -24.18
CA LEU A 231 3.29 -13.05 -24.14
C LEU A 231 2.65 -13.12 -25.54
N GLU A 232 2.92 -12.14 -26.40
CA GLU A 232 2.42 -12.08 -27.77
C GLU A 232 2.98 -13.23 -28.61
N GLU A 233 4.31 -13.43 -28.60
CA GLU A 233 4.97 -14.52 -29.33
C GLU A 233 4.45 -15.90 -28.87
N LEU A 234 4.26 -16.09 -27.56
CA LEU A 234 3.70 -17.33 -27.02
C LEU A 234 2.27 -17.60 -27.52
N LEU A 235 1.41 -16.58 -27.46
CA LEU A 235 0.00 -16.71 -27.83
C LEU A 235 -0.17 -16.83 -29.35
N ASP A 236 0.62 -16.09 -30.13
CA ASP A 236 0.63 -16.17 -31.60
C ASP A 236 1.05 -17.56 -32.07
N LEU A 237 2.14 -18.10 -31.51
CA LEU A 237 2.60 -19.46 -31.77
C LEU A 237 1.52 -20.50 -31.40
N GLY A 238 0.82 -20.26 -30.29
CA GLY A 238 -0.24 -21.11 -29.76
C GLY A 238 -1.56 -21.11 -30.53
N PHE A 239 -1.94 -19.97 -31.09
CA PHE A 239 -3.21 -19.79 -31.80
C PHE A 239 -3.09 -19.97 -33.31
N HIS A 240 -2.04 -19.42 -33.91
CA HIS A 240 -1.93 -19.29 -35.37
C HIS A 240 -0.94 -20.29 -36.00
N HIS A 241 -0.01 -20.86 -35.22
CA HIS A 241 1.07 -21.70 -35.73
C HIS A 241 1.08 -23.14 -35.18
N ARG A 242 -0.08 -23.67 -34.77
CA ARG A 242 -0.23 -25.04 -34.25
C ARG A 242 0.27 -26.14 -35.16
N GLU A 243 0.09 -25.98 -36.47
CA GLU A 243 0.52 -26.99 -37.44
C GLU A 243 2.05 -27.14 -37.44
N VAL A 244 2.78 -26.04 -37.27
CA VAL A 244 4.25 -26.04 -37.22
C VAL A 244 4.71 -26.81 -35.99
N LEU A 245 4.11 -26.54 -34.82
CA LEU A 245 4.39 -27.27 -33.58
C LEU A 245 4.12 -28.78 -33.74
N THR A 246 2.99 -29.11 -34.37
CA THR A 246 2.60 -30.51 -34.61
C THR A 246 3.60 -31.22 -35.52
N ARG A 247 4.08 -30.58 -36.59
CA ARG A 247 5.11 -31.13 -37.49
C ARG A 247 6.45 -31.34 -36.78
N LEU A 248 6.77 -30.51 -35.78
CA LEU A 248 7.96 -30.64 -34.93
C LEU A 248 7.78 -31.66 -33.79
N GLY A 249 6.59 -32.27 -33.65
CA GLY A 249 6.29 -33.24 -32.60
C GLY A 249 6.18 -32.61 -31.20
N THR A 250 5.93 -31.31 -31.12
CA THR A 250 5.85 -30.56 -29.86
C THR A 250 4.51 -29.84 -29.70
N ARG A 251 4.24 -29.35 -28.49
CA ARG A 251 3.07 -28.53 -28.15
C ARG A 251 3.52 -27.36 -27.28
N VAL A 252 2.79 -26.26 -27.37
CA VAL A 252 2.98 -25.09 -26.50
C VAL A 252 1.85 -25.07 -25.48
N THR A 253 2.20 -24.99 -24.20
CA THR A 253 1.24 -24.74 -23.13
C THR A 253 0.85 -23.27 -23.15
N LEU A 254 -0.46 -23.00 -23.16
CA LEU A 254 -1.01 -21.63 -23.15
C LEU A 254 -1.48 -21.20 -21.76
N GLY A 255 -0.94 -21.84 -20.72
CA GLY A 255 -1.13 -21.46 -19.33
C GLY A 255 -0.02 -20.53 -18.86
N VAL A 256 -0.39 -19.32 -18.44
CA VAL A 256 0.55 -18.27 -18.02
C VAL A 256 0.19 -17.75 -16.63
N LEU A 257 1.17 -17.65 -15.73
CA LEU A 257 1.05 -16.94 -14.46
C LEU A 257 1.80 -15.61 -14.54
N ILE A 258 1.09 -14.49 -14.41
CA ILE A 258 1.67 -13.15 -14.37
C ILE A 258 1.69 -12.64 -12.93
N SER A 259 2.88 -12.45 -12.38
CA SER A 259 3.09 -11.88 -11.05
C SER A 259 3.55 -10.42 -11.14
N GLY A 260 3.40 -9.68 -10.04
CA GLY A 260 3.89 -8.31 -9.93
C GLY A 260 2.99 -7.45 -9.04
N PRO A 261 3.39 -6.20 -8.72
CA PRO A 261 2.67 -5.34 -7.78
C PRO A 261 1.19 -5.17 -8.13
N ALA A 262 0.34 -4.99 -7.12
CA ALA A 262 -1.05 -4.61 -7.34
C ALA A 262 -1.09 -3.29 -8.14
N GLY A 263 -2.02 -3.18 -9.12
CA GLY A 263 -2.14 -1.97 -9.93
C GLY A 263 -1.03 -1.71 -10.96
N SER A 264 -0.07 -2.63 -11.14
CA SER A 264 1.02 -2.48 -12.13
C SER A 264 0.60 -2.63 -13.60
N GLY A 265 -0.67 -2.94 -13.87
CA GLY A 265 -1.19 -3.08 -15.24
C GLY A 265 -1.20 -4.50 -15.81
N LYS A 266 -1.02 -5.55 -14.98
CA LYS A 266 -1.06 -6.97 -15.42
C LYS A 266 -2.28 -7.32 -16.28
N SER A 267 -3.48 -6.92 -15.86
CA SER A 267 -4.71 -7.20 -16.63
C SER A 267 -4.76 -6.41 -17.94
N THR A 268 -4.23 -5.18 -17.93
CA THR A 268 -4.13 -4.32 -19.12
C THR A 268 -3.18 -4.93 -20.14
N LEU A 269 -2.03 -5.45 -19.70
CA LEU A 269 -1.06 -6.20 -20.50
C LEU A 269 -1.73 -7.36 -21.24
N VAL A 270 -2.45 -8.21 -20.51
CA VAL A 270 -3.14 -9.37 -21.07
C VAL A 270 -4.20 -8.97 -22.09
N ARG A 271 -4.97 -7.91 -21.81
CA ARG A 271 -6.01 -7.42 -22.73
C ARG A 271 -5.43 -6.82 -24.01
N ALA A 272 -4.32 -6.08 -23.92
CA ALA A 272 -3.65 -5.51 -25.09
C ALA A 272 -3.10 -6.62 -26.00
N VAL A 273 -2.35 -7.56 -25.42
CA VAL A 273 -1.79 -8.69 -26.16
C VAL A 273 -2.90 -9.55 -26.75
N GLY A 274 -3.96 -9.83 -25.99
CA GLY A 274 -5.15 -10.52 -26.50
C GLY A 274 -5.76 -9.83 -27.72
N GLY A 275 -5.85 -8.50 -27.70
CA GLY A 275 -6.27 -7.71 -28.86
C GLY A 275 -5.33 -7.84 -30.06
N ALA A 276 -4.01 -7.79 -29.83
CA ALA A 276 -2.99 -7.89 -30.86
C ALA A 276 -3.00 -9.25 -31.59
N VAL A 277 -3.19 -10.35 -30.85
CA VAL A 277 -3.28 -11.71 -31.42
C VAL A 277 -4.68 -12.08 -31.91
N GLY A 278 -5.63 -11.15 -31.86
CA GLY A 278 -7.02 -11.37 -32.28
C GLY A 278 -7.83 -12.30 -31.35
N ALA A 279 -7.40 -12.47 -30.10
CA ALA A 279 -8.06 -13.32 -29.12
C ALA A 279 -9.15 -12.60 -28.33
N LYS A 280 -10.30 -13.26 -28.18
CA LYS A 280 -11.36 -12.79 -27.29
C LYS A 280 -10.97 -13.03 -25.83
N VAL A 281 -10.75 -11.96 -25.08
CA VAL A 281 -10.36 -12.02 -23.66
C VAL A 281 -11.58 -12.04 -22.75
N ARG A 282 -11.79 -13.14 -22.02
CA ARG A 282 -12.81 -13.24 -20.97
C ARG A 282 -12.17 -13.10 -19.60
N THR A 283 -12.31 -11.92 -19.00
CA THR A 283 -11.81 -11.64 -17.66
C THR A 283 -12.76 -12.15 -16.58
N VAL A 284 -12.18 -12.75 -15.54
CA VAL A 284 -12.83 -13.33 -14.37
C VAL A 284 -12.05 -12.90 -13.14
N TRP A 285 -12.74 -12.44 -12.10
CA TRP A 285 -12.08 -12.10 -10.84
C TRP A 285 -12.15 -13.32 -9.91
N ALA A 286 -11.00 -13.84 -9.49
CA ALA A 286 -10.94 -15.03 -8.66
C ALA A 286 -11.62 -14.84 -7.28
N PRO A 287 -11.49 -13.69 -6.59
CA PRO A 287 -12.23 -13.42 -5.35
C PRO A 287 -13.76 -13.48 -5.49
N GLU A 288 -14.31 -13.10 -6.66
CA GLU A 288 -15.75 -13.20 -6.92
C GLU A 288 -16.21 -14.65 -6.88
N LEU A 289 -15.45 -15.54 -7.51
CA LEU A 289 -15.72 -16.98 -7.50
C LEU A 289 -15.47 -17.60 -6.13
N ALA A 290 -14.44 -17.16 -5.41
CA ALA A 290 -14.13 -17.63 -4.06
C ALA A 290 -15.21 -17.24 -3.03
N ALA A 291 -15.94 -16.15 -3.26
CA ALA A 291 -17.05 -15.70 -2.41
C ALA A 291 -18.34 -16.51 -2.62
N LEU A 292 -18.43 -17.33 -3.68
CA LEU A 292 -19.58 -18.19 -3.94
C LEU A 292 -19.51 -19.47 -3.12
N THR A 293 -20.64 -20.17 -2.98
CA THR A 293 -20.63 -21.54 -2.46
C THR A 293 -19.83 -22.44 -3.39
N ASN A 294 -19.18 -23.49 -2.85
CA ASN A 294 -18.36 -24.41 -3.65
C ASN A 294 -19.07 -24.94 -4.92
N ASN A 295 -20.36 -25.25 -4.82
CA ASN A 295 -21.15 -25.73 -5.95
C ASN A 295 -21.42 -24.64 -6.99
N ALA A 296 -21.77 -23.43 -6.57
CA ALA A 296 -22.02 -22.31 -7.46
C ALA A 296 -20.72 -21.86 -8.16
N ALA A 297 -19.62 -21.78 -7.41
CA ALA A 297 -18.29 -21.48 -7.93
C ALA A 297 -17.85 -22.54 -8.97
N ALA A 298 -18.06 -23.82 -8.68
CA ALA A 298 -17.75 -24.92 -9.58
C ALA A 298 -18.60 -24.90 -10.87
N ALA A 299 -19.89 -24.62 -10.75
CA ALA A 299 -20.77 -24.46 -11.92
C ALA A 299 -20.30 -23.29 -12.80
N ARG A 300 -20.02 -22.13 -12.18
CA ARG A 300 -19.56 -20.94 -12.90
C ARG A 300 -18.21 -21.14 -13.57
N LEU A 301 -17.25 -21.83 -12.92
CA LEU A 301 -15.97 -22.19 -13.54
C LEU A 301 -16.14 -23.04 -14.80
N ARG A 302 -17.04 -24.02 -14.78
CA ARG A 302 -17.32 -24.87 -15.95
C ARG A 302 -18.02 -24.10 -17.06
N GLU A 303 -18.97 -23.22 -16.72
CA GLU A 303 -19.61 -22.33 -17.70
C GLU A 303 -18.59 -21.42 -18.38
N LEU A 304 -17.69 -20.81 -17.61
CA LEU A 304 -16.63 -19.95 -18.14
C LEU A 304 -15.70 -20.72 -19.09
N ALA A 305 -15.31 -21.95 -18.75
CA ALA A 305 -14.52 -22.80 -19.63
C ALA A 305 -15.27 -23.18 -20.92
N ALA A 306 -16.60 -23.34 -20.86
CA ALA A 306 -17.41 -23.58 -22.05
C ALA A 306 -17.60 -22.31 -22.91
N GLU A 307 -17.73 -21.12 -22.30
CA GLU A 307 -17.87 -19.82 -23.01
C GLU A 307 -16.70 -19.52 -23.94
N VAL A 308 -15.49 -19.98 -23.58
CA VAL A 308 -14.25 -19.76 -24.37
C VAL A 308 -13.91 -20.93 -25.28
N ARG A 309 -14.69 -22.01 -25.26
CA ARG A 309 -14.54 -23.16 -26.14
C ARG A 309 -15.10 -22.81 -27.52
N THR A 310 -14.33 -22.06 -28.29
CA THR A 310 -14.68 -21.59 -29.63
C THR A 310 -13.60 -21.95 -30.65
N ASP A 311 -13.97 -22.02 -31.93
CA ASP A 311 -13.01 -22.22 -33.03
C ASP A 311 -12.12 -20.98 -33.27
N SER A 312 -12.49 -19.82 -32.72
CA SER A 312 -11.69 -18.60 -32.74
C SER A 312 -10.74 -18.50 -31.53
N PRO A 313 -9.59 -17.81 -31.67
CA PRO A 313 -8.69 -17.53 -30.55
C PRO A 313 -9.44 -16.89 -29.37
N ALA A 314 -9.34 -17.51 -28.21
CA ALA A 314 -10.00 -17.07 -26.98
C ALA A 314 -9.09 -17.33 -25.78
N MET A 315 -9.23 -16.50 -24.75
CA MET A 315 -8.47 -16.66 -23.51
C MET A 315 -9.29 -16.35 -22.26
N LEU A 316 -9.05 -17.12 -21.19
CA LEU A 316 -9.54 -16.82 -19.85
C LEU A 316 -8.48 -16.08 -19.06
N LEU A 317 -8.84 -14.93 -18.49
CA LEU A 317 -7.99 -14.16 -17.60
C LEU A 317 -8.55 -14.24 -16.18
N PHE A 318 -7.90 -14.97 -15.27
CA PHE A 318 -8.21 -14.97 -13.84
C PHE A 318 -7.38 -13.92 -13.11
N VAL A 319 -8.05 -12.97 -12.47
CA VAL A 319 -7.39 -11.89 -11.71
C VAL A 319 -7.40 -12.21 -10.22
N ASP A 320 -6.24 -12.07 -9.56
CA ASP A 320 -5.97 -12.38 -8.15
C ASP A 320 -6.19 -13.86 -7.78
N VAL A 321 -5.54 -14.76 -8.52
CA VAL A 321 -5.74 -16.22 -8.47
C VAL A 321 -5.51 -16.83 -7.08
N GLU A 322 -4.74 -16.19 -6.21
CA GLU A 322 -4.54 -16.60 -4.81
C GLU A 322 -5.85 -16.80 -4.05
N ALA A 323 -6.95 -16.15 -4.45
CA ALA A 323 -8.26 -16.34 -3.83
C ALA A 323 -8.92 -17.68 -4.18
N LEU A 324 -8.64 -18.25 -5.36
CA LEU A 324 -9.18 -19.54 -5.79
C LEU A 324 -8.25 -20.71 -5.45
N ALA A 325 -6.95 -20.45 -5.46
CA ALA A 325 -5.91 -21.42 -5.18
C ALA A 325 -4.91 -20.85 -4.19
N PRO A 326 -5.32 -20.63 -2.92
CA PRO A 326 -4.40 -20.21 -1.88
C PRO A 326 -3.42 -21.34 -1.58
N ARG A 327 -2.18 -20.96 -1.25
CA ARG A 327 -1.14 -21.88 -0.78
C ARG A 327 -1.50 -22.49 0.57
N GLU A 328 -2.08 -21.68 1.45
CA GLU A 328 -2.49 -22.08 2.79
C GLU A 328 -3.97 -22.49 2.76
N GLU A 329 -4.25 -23.70 3.26
CA GLU A 329 -5.60 -24.29 3.32
C GLU A 329 -6.35 -24.35 1.97
N PRO A 330 -5.81 -25.06 0.95
CA PRO A 330 -6.51 -25.22 -0.33
C PRO A 330 -7.85 -25.94 -0.13
N GLY A 331 -8.95 -25.22 -0.37
CA GLY A 331 -10.30 -25.75 -0.24
C GLY A 331 -10.76 -26.62 -1.42
N PRO A 332 -11.97 -27.20 -1.36
CA PRO A 332 -12.54 -28.00 -2.45
C PRO A 332 -12.59 -27.26 -3.80
N ILE A 333 -12.81 -25.95 -3.76
CA ILE A 333 -12.84 -25.10 -4.96
C ILE A 333 -11.48 -25.06 -5.67
N SER A 334 -10.35 -25.12 -4.95
CA SER A 334 -9.01 -25.10 -5.54
C SER A 334 -8.75 -26.36 -6.37
N THR A 335 -9.26 -27.51 -5.94
CA THR A 335 -9.18 -28.77 -6.71
C THR A 335 -10.00 -28.70 -8.00
N ILE A 336 -11.22 -28.17 -7.92
CA ILE A 336 -12.08 -28.00 -9.10
C ILE A 336 -11.48 -26.99 -10.08
N PHE A 337 -10.96 -25.88 -9.56
CA PHE A 337 -10.28 -24.86 -10.35
C PHE A 337 -9.08 -25.44 -11.11
N ARG A 338 -8.20 -26.21 -10.43
CA ARG A 338 -7.07 -26.90 -11.05
C ARG A 338 -7.50 -27.83 -12.18
N GLN A 339 -8.55 -28.62 -11.95
CA GLN A 339 -9.09 -29.52 -12.97
C GLN A 339 -9.60 -28.75 -14.20
N VAL A 340 -10.44 -27.73 -13.99
CA VAL A 340 -10.97 -26.90 -15.09
C VAL A 340 -9.85 -26.19 -15.84
N LEU A 341 -8.83 -25.71 -15.13
CA LEU A 341 -7.67 -25.07 -15.73
C LEU A 341 -6.89 -26.04 -16.64
N ALA A 342 -6.55 -27.23 -16.13
CA ALA A 342 -5.87 -28.27 -16.90
C ALA A 342 -6.64 -28.65 -18.18
N GLU A 343 -7.95 -28.91 -18.03
CA GLU A 343 -8.82 -29.27 -19.16
C GLU A 343 -8.89 -28.17 -20.21
N THR A 344 -8.94 -26.90 -19.78
CA THR A 344 -9.01 -25.73 -20.68
C THR A 344 -7.70 -25.53 -21.45
N VAL A 345 -6.56 -25.64 -20.75
CA VAL A 345 -5.23 -25.53 -21.38
C VAL A 345 -4.97 -26.69 -22.34
N ALA A 346 -5.33 -27.93 -21.98
CA ALA A 346 -5.17 -29.11 -22.83
C ALA A 346 -6.00 -29.04 -24.12
N GLN A 347 -7.11 -28.31 -24.11
CA GLN A 347 -7.95 -28.03 -25.29
C GLN A 347 -7.35 -26.93 -26.19
N GLY A 348 -6.22 -26.35 -25.80
CA GLY A 348 -5.58 -25.26 -26.53
C GLY A 348 -6.26 -23.91 -26.32
N THR A 349 -7.02 -23.73 -25.25
CA THR A 349 -7.48 -22.37 -24.89
C THR A 349 -6.45 -21.74 -23.97
N ALA A 350 -6.10 -20.47 -24.21
CA ALA A 350 -5.15 -19.80 -23.33
C ALA A 350 -5.78 -19.47 -21.98
N VAL A 351 -5.05 -19.72 -20.90
CA VAL A 351 -5.47 -19.38 -19.55
C VAL A 351 -4.36 -18.55 -18.90
N VAL A 352 -4.68 -17.31 -18.57
CA VAL A 352 -3.75 -16.40 -17.90
C VAL A 352 -4.27 -16.12 -16.50
N CYS A 353 -3.44 -16.37 -15.49
CA CYS A 353 -3.73 -16.02 -14.11
C CYS A 353 -2.82 -14.86 -13.70
N THR A 354 -3.36 -13.89 -12.98
CA THR A 354 -2.56 -12.81 -12.40
C THR A 354 -2.57 -12.89 -10.88
N THR A 355 -1.48 -12.49 -10.25
CA THR A 355 -1.37 -12.39 -8.79
C THR A 355 -0.51 -11.20 -8.39
N SER A 356 -0.82 -10.63 -7.22
CA SER A 356 0.05 -9.66 -6.56
C SER A 356 0.96 -10.28 -5.49
N LYS A 357 0.66 -11.53 -5.09
CA LYS A 357 1.31 -12.26 -4.01
C LYS A 357 1.67 -13.66 -4.50
N PRO A 358 2.69 -13.81 -5.37
CA PRO A 358 3.05 -15.11 -5.93
C PRO A 358 3.32 -16.18 -4.87
N GLU A 359 3.78 -15.79 -3.69
CA GLU A 359 4.01 -16.64 -2.53
C GLU A 359 2.73 -17.20 -1.89
N SER A 360 1.59 -16.52 -2.05
CA SER A 360 0.26 -16.92 -1.56
C SER A 360 -0.48 -17.85 -2.51
N VAL A 361 0.05 -18.08 -3.72
CA VAL A 361 -0.55 -18.96 -4.73
C VAL A 361 -0.08 -20.40 -4.56
N ASP A 362 -0.99 -21.36 -4.66
CA ASP A 362 -0.70 -22.80 -4.65
C ASP A 362 0.42 -23.14 -5.65
N PRO A 363 1.57 -23.67 -5.19
CA PRO A 363 2.70 -23.98 -6.06
C PRO A 363 2.37 -25.03 -7.13
N VAL A 364 1.35 -25.87 -6.92
CA VAL A 364 0.91 -26.86 -7.90
C VAL A 364 0.46 -26.18 -9.20
N LEU A 365 -0.07 -24.95 -9.15
CA LEU A 365 -0.49 -24.23 -10.35
C LEU A 365 0.65 -23.97 -11.34
N ARG A 366 1.91 -24.02 -10.92
CA ARG A 366 3.09 -23.83 -11.78
C ARG A 366 3.51 -25.12 -12.52
N ALA A 367 2.72 -26.19 -12.42
CA ALA A 367 3.00 -27.45 -13.10
C ALA A 367 2.99 -27.27 -14.64
N PRO A 368 3.75 -28.11 -15.39
CA PRO A 368 3.90 -27.98 -16.84
C PRO A 368 2.58 -28.06 -17.64
N ASP A 369 1.57 -28.74 -17.10
CA ASP A 369 0.23 -28.92 -17.66
C ASP A 369 -0.77 -27.84 -17.23
N LEU A 370 -0.35 -26.92 -16.35
CA LEU A 370 -1.13 -25.80 -15.83
C LEU A 370 -0.50 -24.48 -16.30
N LEU A 371 0.04 -23.67 -15.39
CA LEU A 371 0.62 -22.36 -15.67
C LEU A 371 2.14 -22.45 -15.80
N ALA A 372 2.60 -23.14 -16.86
CA ALA A 372 4.02 -23.40 -17.08
C ALA A 372 4.85 -22.13 -17.34
N VAL A 373 4.25 -21.13 -18.01
CA VAL A 373 4.94 -19.88 -18.34
C VAL A 373 4.73 -18.89 -17.20
N GLN A 374 5.81 -18.26 -16.72
CA GLN A 374 5.76 -17.26 -15.67
C GLN A 374 6.32 -15.94 -16.19
N LEU A 375 5.53 -14.87 -16.06
CA LEU A 375 5.93 -13.52 -16.41
C LEU A 375 5.87 -12.63 -15.17
N THR A 376 6.89 -11.81 -14.97
CA THR A 376 6.91 -10.85 -13.85
C THR A 376 6.86 -9.42 -14.37
N VAL A 377 5.88 -8.67 -13.87
CA VAL A 377 5.75 -7.24 -14.09
C VAL A 377 6.46 -6.51 -12.93
N PRO A 378 7.58 -5.82 -13.19
CA PRO A 378 8.35 -5.14 -12.14
C PRO A 378 7.65 -3.89 -11.61
N LEU A 379 8.15 -3.35 -10.49
CA LEU A 379 7.80 -1.99 -10.09
C LEU A 379 8.38 -0.99 -11.10
N PRO A 380 7.62 0.05 -11.50
CA PRO A 380 8.12 0.99 -12.49
C PRO A 380 9.18 1.91 -11.87
N ASP A 381 10.34 2.01 -12.53
CA ASP A 381 11.39 2.97 -12.19
C ASP A 381 11.00 4.42 -12.59
N SER A 382 11.85 5.40 -12.31
CA SER A 382 11.54 6.81 -12.63
C SER A 382 11.34 7.08 -14.12
N ALA A 383 12.12 6.42 -15.00
CA ALA A 383 11.99 6.59 -16.44
C ALA A 383 10.66 5.98 -16.93
N MET A 384 10.30 4.82 -16.37
CA MET A 384 9.06 4.12 -16.60
C MET A 384 7.84 4.94 -16.22
N ARG A 385 7.88 5.54 -15.02
CA ARG A 385 6.79 6.38 -14.52
C ARG A 385 6.63 7.63 -15.39
N ARG A 386 7.72 8.21 -15.90
CA ARG A 386 7.66 9.31 -16.87
C ARG A 386 6.94 8.87 -18.15
N GLU A 387 7.29 7.72 -18.71
CA GLU A 387 6.63 7.19 -19.92
C GLU A 387 5.13 6.92 -19.66
N GLN A 388 4.80 6.32 -18.51
CA GLN A 388 3.43 6.09 -18.03
C GLN A 388 2.65 7.40 -17.89
N LEU A 389 3.22 8.42 -17.26
CA LEU A 389 2.62 9.75 -17.15
C LEU A 389 2.40 10.37 -18.53
N GLY A 390 3.33 10.20 -19.48
CA GLY A 390 3.16 10.68 -20.84
C GLY A 390 1.97 10.05 -21.56
N VAL A 391 1.75 8.75 -21.39
CA VAL A 391 0.57 8.05 -21.95
C VAL A 391 -0.71 8.51 -21.25
N LEU A 392 -0.70 8.57 -19.92
CA LEU A 392 -1.86 8.96 -19.11
C LEU A 392 -2.29 10.42 -19.32
N THR A 393 -1.36 11.31 -19.67
CA THR A 393 -1.62 12.73 -19.92
C THR A 393 -1.84 13.07 -21.40
N ARG A 394 -1.80 12.10 -22.31
CA ARG A 394 -1.93 12.35 -23.76
C ARG A 394 -3.21 13.11 -24.14
N GLY A 395 -4.30 12.88 -23.42
CA GLY A 395 -5.59 13.57 -23.62
C GLY A 395 -5.79 14.82 -22.75
N MET A 396 -4.79 15.20 -21.96
CA MET A 396 -4.89 16.31 -21.01
C MET A 396 -4.17 17.55 -21.57
N PRO A 397 -4.85 18.72 -21.63
CA PRO A 397 -4.18 19.97 -21.96
C PRO A 397 -3.25 20.38 -20.81
N LEU A 398 -1.95 20.22 -21.00
CA LEU A 398 -0.92 20.58 -20.02
C LEU A 398 -0.42 22.01 -20.27
N ALA A 399 -0.19 22.75 -19.18
CA ALA A 399 0.51 24.04 -19.25
C ALA A 399 2.02 23.84 -19.48
N GLU A 400 2.70 24.89 -19.97
CA GLU A 400 4.13 24.85 -20.34
C GLU A 400 5.07 24.57 -19.15
N ASP A 401 4.61 24.82 -17.92
CA ASP A 401 5.36 24.60 -16.69
C ASP A 401 5.42 23.12 -16.29
N VAL A 402 4.56 22.25 -16.84
CA VAL A 402 4.47 20.84 -16.43
C VAL A 402 5.72 20.06 -16.83
N ARG A 403 6.43 19.53 -15.82
CA ARG A 403 7.61 18.67 -15.99
C ARG A 403 7.32 17.25 -15.51
N LEU A 404 6.94 16.36 -16.44
CA LEU A 404 6.63 14.96 -16.09
C LEU A 404 7.82 14.18 -15.51
N ASP A 405 9.06 14.57 -15.83
CA ASP A 405 10.26 14.00 -15.18
C ASP A 405 10.30 14.27 -13.67
N GLU A 406 9.91 15.48 -13.27
CA GLU A 406 9.90 15.89 -11.88
C GLU A 406 8.78 15.18 -11.12
N VAL A 407 7.59 15.09 -11.72
CA VAL A 407 6.49 14.30 -11.18
C VAL A 407 6.91 12.85 -10.99
N ALA A 408 7.52 12.23 -12.02
CA ALA A 408 8.00 10.85 -11.94
C ALA A 408 9.08 10.63 -10.85
N GLY A 409 9.96 11.62 -10.66
CA GLY A 409 10.98 11.61 -9.60
C GLY A 409 10.38 11.71 -8.20
N ARG A 410 9.21 12.34 -8.06
CA ARG A 410 8.47 12.49 -6.78
C ARG A 410 7.44 11.39 -6.53
N THR A 411 7.31 10.40 -7.43
CA THR A 411 6.39 9.26 -7.30
C THR A 411 7.07 7.89 -7.17
N PRO A 412 8.16 7.71 -6.41
CA PRO A 412 8.74 6.38 -6.22
C PRO A 412 7.72 5.42 -5.59
N GLY A 413 7.76 4.16 -6.02
CA GLY A 413 6.80 3.13 -5.64
C GLY A 413 5.41 3.26 -6.28
N PHE A 414 5.06 4.38 -6.92
CA PHE A 414 3.77 4.49 -7.60
C PHE A 414 3.69 3.48 -8.75
N VAL A 415 2.61 2.71 -8.81
CA VAL A 415 2.30 1.84 -9.95
C VAL A 415 1.48 2.58 -11.01
N ALA A 416 1.28 1.98 -12.18
CA ALA A 416 0.47 2.56 -13.26
C ALA A 416 -0.94 2.99 -12.79
N ALA A 417 -1.56 2.20 -11.92
CA ALA A 417 -2.83 2.57 -11.29
C ALA A 417 -2.70 3.88 -10.49
N ASP A 418 -1.66 4.05 -9.67
CA ASP A 418 -1.37 5.22 -8.81
C ASP A 418 -0.98 6.47 -9.59
N LEU A 419 -0.42 6.33 -10.80
CA LEU A 419 -0.15 7.44 -11.71
C LEU A 419 -1.41 7.86 -12.48
N GLY A 420 -2.23 6.88 -12.88
CA GLY A 420 -3.52 7.14 -13.55
C GLY A 420 -4.54 7.74 -12.61
N ALA A 421 -4.63 7.21 -11.39
CA ALA A 421 -3.97 7.88 -10.29
C ALA A 421 -3.83 9.44 -10.35
N LEU A 422 -2.67 9.86 -9.87
CA LEU A 422 -2.23 11.24 -9.75
C LEU A 422 -2.72 12.20 -10.85
N THR A 423 -2.67 11.77 -12.10
CA THR A 423 -3.12 12.54 -13.29
C THR A 423 -4.60 12.94 -13.23
N ARG A 424 -5.50 12.04 -12.81
CA ARG A 424 -6.93 12.37 -12.66
C ARG A 424 -7.17 13.37 -11.53
N GLU A 425 -6.48 13.23 -10.41
CA GLU A 425 -6.57 14.20 -9.29
C GLU A 425 -6.05 15.59 -9.71
N ALA A 426 -4.94 15.65 -10.43
CA ALA A 426 -4.42 16.90 -11.00
C ALA A 426 -5.44 17.54 -11.97
N GLY A 427 -6.09 16.72 -12.81
CA GLY A 427 -7.16 17.18 -13.69
C GLY A 427 -8.37 17.74 -12.94
N VAL A 428 -8.83 17.08 -11.87
CA VAL A 428 -9.93 17.56 -11.01
C VAL A 428 -9.57 18.90 -10.37
N ARG A 429 -8.35 19.06 -9.86
CA ARG A 429 -7.88 20.31 -9.26
C ARG A 429 -7.81 21.44 -10.27
N ALA A 430 -7.29 21.17 -11.46
CA ALA A 430 -7.28 22.13 -12.55
C ALA A 430 -8.71 22.59 -12.92
N ALA A 431 -9.66 21.65 -13.00
CA ALA A 431 -11.07 21.94 -13.27
C ALA A 431 -11.73 22.75 -12.15
N LEU A 432 -11.43 22.45 -10.88
CA LEU A 432 -11.95 23.21 -9.73
C LEU A 432 -11.37 24.63 -9.67
N ARG A 433 -10.13 24.81 -10.11
CA ARG A 433 -9.45 26.12 -10.21
C ARG A 433 -9.99 26.95 -11.38
N GLN A 434 -10.45 26.30 -12.46
CA GLN A 434 -10.84 26.92 -13.73
C GLN A 434 -12.27 26.55 -14.14
N LYS A 435 -13.24 26.69 -13.23
CA LYS A 435 -14.64 26.26 -13.44
C LYS A 435 -15.34 26.92 -14.63
N ASP A 436 -15.00 28.18 -14.90
CA ASP A 436 -15.63 28.99 -15.93
C ASP A 436 -14.75 29.16 -17.19
N ALA A 437 -13.62 28.44 -17.28
CA ALA A 437 -12.71 28.54 -18.40
C ALA A 437 -13.16 27.66 -19.59
N GLU A 438 -13.18 28.22 -20.80
CA GLU A 438 -13.50 27.46 -22.02
C GLU A 438 -12.42 26.43 -22.42
N SER A 439 -11.18 26.61 -21.96
CA SER A 439 -10.05 25.71 -22.26
C SER A 439 -9.14 25.59 -21.04
N PRO A 440 -9.54 24.81 -20.01
CA PRO A 440 -8.76 24.66 -18.80
C PRO A 440 -7.48 23.87 -19.08
N THR A 441 -6.35 24.30 -18.51
CA THR A 441 -5.07 23.58 -18.58
C THR A 441 -4.62 23.08 -17.22
N VAL A 442 -4.01 21.90 -17.16
CA VAL A 442 -3.42 21.35 -15.94
C VAL A 442 -2.01 21.91 -15.79
N ALA A 443 -1.74 22.59 -14.67
CA ALA A 443 -0.45 23.18 -14.35
C ALA A 443 0.39 22.30 -13.41
N MET A 444 1.68 22.61 -13.26
CA MET A 444 2.56 21.84 -12.37
C MET A 444 2.04 21.87 -10.92
N ALA A 445 1.53 23.01 -10.47
CA ALA A 445 0.93 23.16 -9.13
C ALA A 445 -0.25 22.19 -8.88
N ASP A 446 -1.00 21.80 -9.92
CA ASP A 446 -2.10 20.85 -9.77
C ASP A 446 -1.55 19.42 -9.53
N PHE A 447 -0.41 19.06 -10.14
CA PHE A 447 0.31 17.81 -9.86
C PHE A 447 0.93 17.80 -8.46
N GLU A 448 1.53 18.91 -8.02
CA GLU A 448 2.09 19.02 -6.67
C GLU A 448 1.03 18.82 -5.60
N ALA A 449 -0.11 19.51 -5.74
CA ALA A 449 -1.24 19.35 -4.83
C ALA A 449 -1.87 17.95 -4.89
N ALA A 450 -1.80 17.28 -6.05
CA ALA A 450 -2.24 15.89 -6.17
C ALA A 450 -1.28 14.92 -5.44
N LEU A 451 0.03 15.16 -5.46
CA LEU A 451 1.03 14.34 -4.74
C LEU A 451 0.80 14.36 -3.21
N ASP A 452 0.27 15.46 -2.67
CA ASP A 452 -0.02 15.57 -1.24
C ASP A 452 -1.14 14.62 -0.78
N VAL A 453 -2.06 14.27 -1.68
CA VAL A 453 -3.26 13.48 -1.37
C VAL A 453 -3.15 12.04 -1.86
N VAL A 454 -2.52 11.82 -3.01
CA VAL A 454 -2.40 10.49 -3.62
C VAL A 454 -1.26 9.73 -2.95
N ARG A 455 -1.58 8.53 -2.45
CA ARG A 455 -0.59 7.63 -1.83
C ARG A 455 -0.38 6.40 -2.71
N PRO A 456 0.85 5.89 -2.81
CA PRO A 456 1.15 4.70 -3.60
C PRO A 456 0.50 3.45 -2.99
N THR A 457 -0.16 2.65 -3.82
CA THR A 457 -0.84 1.42 -3.38
C THR A 457 0.14 0.27 -3.09
N SER A 458 1.33 0.30 -3.71
CA SER A 458 2.43 -0.62 -3.40
C SER A 458 2.95 -0.50 -1.95
N MET A 459 2.69 0.64 -1.31
CA MET A 459 3.16 0.95 0.04
C MET A 459 2.15 0.64 1.14
N ALA A 460 0.95 0.16 0.78
CA ALA A 460 -0.06 -0.23 1.75
C ALA A 460 0.32 -1.49 2.56
N GLU A 461 1.27 -2.31 2.08
CA GLU A 461 1.72 -3.55 2.74
C GLU A 461 3.21 -3.55 3.18
N SER A 462 4.02 -2.55 2.81
CA SER A 462 5.42 -2.45 3.31
C SER A 462 6.03 -1.04 3.18
N THR A 463 6.89 -0.72 4.14
CA THR A 463 7.70 0.50 4.39
C THR A 463 8.72 0.80 3.28
N LEU A 464 8.24 1.09 2.07
CA LEU A 464 9.02 1.85 1.11
C LEU A 464 8.95 3.32 1.51
N GLU A 465 9.95 3.87 2.19
CA GLU A 465 9.97 5.29 2.52
C GLU A 465 10.79 6.05 1.47
N VAL A 466 10.23 7.13 0.93
CA VAL A 466 11.04 8.14 0.25
C VAL A 466 11.69 8.96 1.33
N ALA A 467 13.00 8.91 1.43
CA ALA A 467 13.70 9.80 2.32
C ALA A 467 13.63 11.23 1.76
N ALA A 468 12.87 12.09 2.45
CA ALA A 468 12.88 13.54 2.20
C ALA A 468 14.19 14.21 2.67
N VAL A 469 15.00 13.48 3.44
CA VAL A 469 16.28 13.91 4.02
C VAL A 469 17.41 13.55 3.05
N THR A 470 18.37 14.45 2.88
CA THR A 470 19.56 14.27 2.06
C THR A 470 20.83 14.21 2.92
N LEU A 471 21.96 13.78 2.35
CA LEU A 471 23.26 13.78 3.04
C LEU A 471 23.71 15.19 3.45
N ASP A 472 23.22 16.23 2.77
CA ASP A 472 23.51 17.62 3.11
C ASP A 472 22.84 18.05 4.43
N ASP A 473 21.73 17.41 4.79
CA ASP A 473 20.99 17.67 6.04
C ASP A 473 21.63 17.00 7.27
N VAL A 474 22.57 16.07 7.07
CA VAL A 474 23.26 15.37 8.16
C VAL A 474 24.42 16.25 8.65
N GLY A 475 24.39 16.70 9.90
CA GLY A 475 25.52 17.41 10.50
C GLY A 475 26.74 16.49 10.67
N ASP A 476 27.94 17.06 10.45
CA ASP A 476 29.27 16.52 10.79
C ASP A 476 29.40 14.99 10.96
N MET A 477 29.95 14.35 9.93
CA MET A 477 30.21 12.91 9.80
C MET A 477 31.03 12.68 8.53
N VAL A 478 32.03 13.52 8.25
CA VAL A 478 32.67 13.62 6.91
C VAL A 478 33.20 12.27 6.42
N GLU A 479 33.96 11.57 7.26
CA GLU A 479 34.52 10.26 6.91
C GLU A 479 33.43 9.20 6.71
N VAL A 480 32.43 9.17 7.60
CA VAL A 480 31.31 8.22 7.52
C VAL A 480 30.49 8.46 6.24
N LYS A 481 30.19 9.72 5.92
CA LYS A 481 29.49 10.11 4.69
C LYS A 481 30.28 9.73 3.45
N GLN A 482 31.60 9.93 3.47
CA GLN A 482 32.46 9.56 2.36
C GLN A 482 32.42 8.04 2.14
N VAL A 483 32.66 7.25 3.19
CA VAL A 483 32.65 5.78 3.08
C VAL A 483 31.30 5.26 2.58
N LEU A 484 30.19 5.82 3.07
CA LEU A 484 28.85 5.43 2.61
C LEU A 484 28.54 5.90 1.19
N THR A 485 29.05 7.07 0.79
CA THR A 485 28.97 7.52 -0.60
C THR A 485 29.67 6.54 -1.54
N GLU A 486 30.89 6.14 -1.20
CA GLU A 486 31.69 5.22 -2.00
C GLU A 486 31.10 3.80 -2.01
N SER A 487 30.57 3.34 -0.87
CA SER A 487 30.15 1.95 -0.67
C SER A 487 28.67 1.70 -0.98
N VAL A 488 27.84 2.73 -1.02
CA VAL A 488 26.38 2.61 -1.24
C VAL A 488 25.93 3.47 -2.41
N LEU A 489 26.24 4.76 -2.39
CA LEU A 489 25.71 5.70 -3.38
C LEU A 489 26.32 5.46 -4.77
N TRP A 490 27.64 5.26 -4.86
CA TRP A 490 28.31 5.03 -6.15
C TRP A 490 27.85 3.74 -6.85
N PRO A 491 27.73 2.57 -6.19
CA PRO A 491 27.18 1.37 -6.82
C PRO A 491 25.76 1.56 -7.37
N LEU A 492 24.92 2.33 -6.67
CA LEU A 492 23.54 2.60 -7.09
C LEU A 492 23.46 3.64 -8.22
N THR A 493 24.35 4.62 -8.23
CA THR A 493 24.31 5.76 -9.17
C THR A 493 25.12 5.52 -10.43
N TYR A 494 26.23 4.78 -10.34
CA TYR A 494 27.20 4.58 -11.44
C TYR A 494 27.53 3.10 -11.70
N PRO A 495 26.54 2.20 -11.87
CA PRO A 495 26.80 0.77 -12.04
C PRO A 495 27.65 0.44 -13.28
N ASP A 496 27.49 1.19 -14.37
CA ASP A 496 28.26 0.99 -15.61
C ASP A 496 29.75 1.31 -15.45
N THR A 497 30.10 2.24 -14.55
CA THR A 497 31.48 2.58 -14.26
C THR A 497 32.19 1.43 -13.57
N PHE A 498 31.55 0.80 -12.57
CA PHE A 498 32.07 -0.40 -11.91
C PHE A 498 32.26 -1.56 -12.91
N ALA A 499 31.27 -1.78 -13.78
CA ALA A 499 31.34 -2.82 -14.81
C ALA A 499 32.50 -2.58 -15.80
N ARG A 500 32.69 -1.33 -16.24
CA ARG A 500 33.80 -0.96 -17.15
C ARG A 500 35.17 -1.09 -16.51
N LEU A 501 35.28 -0.82 -15.21
CA LEU A 501 36.53 -0.93 -14.46
C LEU A 501 36.83 -2.36 -14.01
N GLY A 502 35.87 -3.29 -14.14
CA GLY A 502 36.03 -4.68 -13.70
C GLY A 502 36.13 -4.82 -12.18
N VAL A 503 35.61 -3.84 -11.43
CA VAL A 503 35.64 -3.83 -9.96
C VAL A 503 34.28 -4.24 -9.43
N SER A 504 34.26 -5.21 -8.50
CA SER A 504 33.04 -5.59 -7.79
C SER A 504 32.70 -4.52 -6.75
N PRO A 505 31.49 -3.94 -6.77
CA PRO A 505 31.07 -3.02 -5.72
C PRO A 505 30.91 -3.77 -4.39
N PRO A 506 31.15 -3.11 -3.25
CA PRO A 506 30.89 -3.69 -1.93
C PRO A 506 29.41 -4.04 -1.77
N ARG A 507 29.12 -5.21 -1.21
CA ARG A 507 27.75 -5.78 -1.22
C ARG A 507 26.88 -5.32 -0.07
N GLY A 508 27.50 -5.13 1.08
CA GLY A 508 26.78 -4.77 2.28
C GLY A 508 27.62 -3.96 3.24
N VAL A 509 26.97 -3.01 3.89
CA VAL A 509 27.56 -2.16 4.91
C VAL A 509 26.91 -2.47 6.25
N LEU A 510 27.71 -2.67 7.30
CA LEU A 510 27.22 -2.70 8.67
C LEU A 510 27.55 -1.37 9.36
N LEU A 511 26.52 -0.60 9.65
CA LEU A 511 26.58 0.56 10.54
C LEU A 511 26.52 0.09 11.99
N TYR A 512 27.49 0.49 12.80
CA TYR A 512 27.45 0.25 14.24
C TYR A 512 27.92 1.47 15.01
N GLY A 513 27.41 1.63 16.22
CA GLY A 513 27.73 2.78 17.07
C GLY A 513 26.74 2.91 18.20
N PRO A 514 26.92 3.88 19.11
CA PRO A 514 26.06 4.05 20.27
C PRO A 514 24.59 4.29 19.86
N PRO A 515 23.62 3.93 20.71
CA PRO A 515 22.22 4.21 20.46
C PRO A 515 21.99 5.73 20.30
N GLY A 516 21.00 6.10 19.49
CA GLY A 516 20.64 7.51 19.32
C GLY A 516 21.63 8.38 18.51
N CYS A 517 22.72 7.83 17.96
CA CYS A 517 23.69 8.58 17.15
C CYS A 517 23.33 8.70 15.66
N GLY A 518 22.07 8.47 15.29
CA GLY A 518 21.59 8.78 13.93
C GLY A 518 21.85 7.74 12.84
N LYS A 519 22.18 6.48 13.17
CA LYS A 519 22.34 5.39 12.16
C LYS A 519 21.17 5.28 11.19
N THR A 520 19.95 5.19 11.71
CA THR A 520 18.71 5.14 10.90
C THR A 520 18.51 6.42 10.09
N TYR A 521 18.85 7.59 10.65
CA TYR A 521 18.73 8.89 9.97
C TYR A 521 19.72 9.00 8.80
N LEU A 522 20.95 8.55 8.99
CA LEU A 522 22.00 8.52 7.98
C LEU A 522 21.64 7.64 6.79
N VAL A 523 21.03 6.47 7.03
CA VAL A 523 20.55 5.59 5.96
C VAL A 523 19.45 6.26 5.14
N LYS A 524 18.50 6.93 5.80
CA LYS A 524 17.48 7.72 5.10
C LYS A 524 18.14 8.81 4.26
N ALA A 525 19.08 9.56 4.83
CA ALA A 525 19.81 10.63 4.12
C ALA A 525 20.54 10.14 2.84
N ILE A 526 21.21 8.98 2.91
CA ILE A 526 21.89 8.37 1.76
C ILE A 526 20.90 7.99 0.67
N ALA A 527 19.79 7.37 1.06
CA ALA A 527 18.76 6.98 0.10
C ALA A 527 18.12 8.18 -0.60
N GLY A 528 17.84 9.25 0.13
CA GLY A 528 17.30 10.49 -0.43
C GLY A 528 18.27 11.10 -1.44
N THR A 529 19.57 11.09 -1.13
CA THR A 529 20.63 11.57 -2.04
C THR A 529 20.73 10.73 -3.31
N GLY A 530 20.64 9.40 -3.19
CA GLY A 530 20.71 8.46 -4.31
C GLY A 530 19.43 8.29 -5.11
N LYS A 531 18.32 8.90 -4.69
CA LYS A 531 16.98 8.69 -5.28
C LYS A 531 16.64 7.20 -5.46
N ALA A 532 17.16 6.36 -4.58
CA ALA A 532 16.95 4.92 -4.58
C ALA A 532 15.72 4.56 -3.75
N ASN A 533 15.08 3.44 -4.07
CA ASN A 533 14.00 2.90 -3.24
C ASN A 533 14.59 2.41 -1.90
N VAL A 534 13.89 2.59 -0.77
CA VAL A 534 14.36 2.11 0.54
C VAL A 534 13.41 1.08 1.09
N LEU A 535 13.87 -0.15 1.30
CA LEU A 535 13.13 -1.15 2.04
C LEU A 535 13.68 -1.25 3.45
N SER A 536 13.02 -0.59 4.38
CA SER A 536 13.43 -0.56 5.80
C SER A 536 12.65 -1.58 6.62
N VAL A 537 13.36 -2.41 7.38
CA VAL A 537 12.78 -3.38 8.28
C VAL A 537 13.56 -3.44 9.60
N LYS A 538 12.83 -3.46 10.72
CA LYS A 538 13.42 -3.67 12.05
C LYS A 538 13.50 -5.16 12.39
N GLY A 539 14.62 -5.63 12.93
CA GLY A 539 14.85 -7.04 13.27
C GLY A 539 13.75 -7.62 14.16
N ALA A 540 13.32 -6.89 15.19
CA ALA A 540 12.23 -7.31 16.08
C ALA A 540 10.85 -7.42 15.39
N GLU A 541 10.60 -6.63 14.34
CA GLU A 541 9.32 -6.67 13.59
C GLU A 541 9.21 -7.91 12.70
N LEU A 542 10.33 -8.38 12.13
CA LEU A 542 10.35 -9.61 11.30
C LEU A 542 10.06 -10.87 12.10
N LEU A 543 10.48 -10.88 13.37
CA LEU A 543 10.26 -12.02 14.27
C LEU A 543 8.83 -12.03 14.86
N SER A 544 8.22 -10.85 15.07
CA SER A 544 6.93 -10.72 15.77
C SER A 544 5.70 -10.71 14.86
N LYS A 545 5.77 -10.12 13.66
CA LYS A 545 4.62 -10.05 12.73
C LYS A 545 4.27 -11.40 12.09
N TRP A 546 5.20 -12.36 12.10
CA TRP A 546 5.10 -13.61 11.35
C TRP A 546 5.42 -14.81 12.26
N VAL A 547 4.54 -15.10 13.21
CA VAL A 547 4.66 -16.28 14.08
C VAL A 547 4.69 -17.54 13.21
N GLY A 548 5.88 -18.13 13.02
CA GLY A 548 6.10 -19.35 12.23
C GLY A 548 6.64 -19.16 10.80
N ASP A 549 6.75 -17.93 10.29
CA ASP A 549 7.07 -17.66 8.86
C ASP A 549 8.15 -16.55 8.64
N SER A 550 8.98 -16.26 9.65
CA SER A 550 10.02 -15.22 9.56
C SER A 550 11.07 -15.46 8.46
N GLU A 551 11.36 -16.71 8.11
CA GLU A 551 12.23 -17.06 6.96
C GLU A 551 11.64 -16.56 5.63
N ARG A 552 10.33 -16.75 5.44
CA ARG A 552 9.61 -16.29 4.25
C ARG A 552 9.63 -14.78 4.15
N ALA A 553 9.47 -14.08 5.27
CA ALA A 553 9.53 -12.62 5.30
C ALA A 553 10.88 -12.07 4.83
N VAL A 554 12.00 -12.72 5.20
CA VAL A 554 13.34 -12.37 4.71
C VAL A 554 13.46 -12.59 3.19
N ARG A 555 13.05 -13.75 2.68
CA ARG A 555 13.06 -14.02 1.23
C ARG A 555 12.21 -13.02 0.44
N GLU A 556 11.05 -12.68 0.98
CA GLU A 556 10.13 -11.72 0.38
C GLU A 556 10.70 -10.29 0.35
N LEU A 557 11.37 -9.87 1.44
CA LEU A 557 12.06 -8.59 1.50
C LEU A 557 13.09 -8.46 0.37
N PHE A 558 13.96 -9.46 0.21
CA PHE A 558 14.99 -9.44 -0.82
C PHE A 558 14.41 -9.61 -2.23
N ARG A 559 13.36 -10.42 -2.41
CA ARG A 559 12.63 -10.49 -3.69
C ARG A 559 12.08 -9.13 -4.11
N ARG A 560 11.42 -8.42 -3.20
CA ARG A 560 10.92 -7.06 -3.47
C ARG A 560 12.05 -6.09 -3.77
N ALA A 561 13.17 -6.18 -3.04
CA ALA A 561 14.33 -5.34 -3.29
C ALA A 561 14.87 -5.51 -4.72
N ARG A 562 14.93 -6.76 -5.18
CA ARG A 562 15.34 -7.15 -6.52
C ARG A 562 14.38 -6.64 -7.60
N GLU A 563 13.06 -6.76 -7.37
CA GLU A 563 12.03 -6.27 -8.30
C GLU A 563 11.91 -4.75 -8.36
N ALA A 564 12.38 -4.06 -7.32
CA ALA A 564 12.34 -2.60 -7.19
C ALA A 564 13.69 -1.92 -7.50
N ALA A 565 14.70 -2.65 -7.97
CA ALA A 565 16.04 -2.09 -8.17
C ALA A 565 16.02 -0.83 -9.07
N PRO A 566 16.75 0.26 -8.75
CA PRO A 566 17.76 0.37 -7.69
C PRO A 566 17.16 0.52 -6.28
N THR A 567 17.56 -0.38 -5.36
CA THR A 567 17.00 -0.44 -4.00
C THR A 567 18.08 -0.55 -2.93
N LEU A 568 17.89 0.20 -1.85
CA LEU A 568 18.60 0.07 -0.59
C LEU A 568 17.77 -0.75 0.40
N VAL A 569 18.29 -1.90 0.83
CA VAL A 569 17.67 -2.71 1.90
C VAL A 569 18.28 -2.29 3.23
N PHE A 570 17.47 -1.75 4.14
CA PHE A 570 17.89 -1.34 5.47
C PHE A 570 17.38 -2.31 6.53
N LEU A 571 18.30 -3.02 7.18
CA LEU A 571 18.05 -3.96 8.27
C LEU A 571 18.45 -3.29 9.59
N ASP A 572 17.49 -2.64 10.25
CA ASP A 572 17.72 -2.03 11.57
C ASP A 572 17.67 -3.10 12.67
N GLU A 573 18.45 -2.92 13.73
CA GLU A 573 18.61 -3.90 14.82
C GLU A 573 18.94 -5.31 14.32
N VAL A 574 19.95 -5.41 13.43
CA VAL A 574 20.33 -6.70 12.82
C VAL A 574 20.81 -7.73 13.84
N ASP A 575 21.28 -7.30 15.03
CA ASP A 575 21.63 -8.20 16.13
C ASP A 575 20.41 -8.95 16.70
N ALA A 576 19.20 -8.40 16.58
CA ALA A 576 17.98 -9.11 16.93
C ALA A 576 17.58 -10.15 15.87
N LEU A 577 17.84 -9.86 14.59
CA LEU A 577 17.52 -10.75 13.48
C LEU A 577 18.50 -11.92 13.35
N ALA A 578 19.77 -11.66 13.63
CA ALA A 578 20.85 -12.62 13.46
C ALA A 578 21.85 -12.63 14.63
N PRO A 579 21.39 -13.06 15.82
CA PRO A 579 22.27 -13.21 16.97
C PRO A 579 23.29 -14.33 16.74
N ALA A 580 24.40 -14.28 17.48
CA ALA A 580 25.40 -15.34 17.51
C ALA A 580 24.76 -16.69 17.86
N ARG A 581 25.16 -17.74 17.12
CA ARG A 581 24.57 -19.08 17.22
C ARG A 581 24.61 -19.62 18.65
N GLY A 582 23.49 -20.19 19.10
CA GLY A 582 23.34 -20.76 20.44
C GLY A 582 22.84 -19.81 21.53
N GLN A 583 22.55 -18.54 21.20
CA GLN A 583 21.96 -17.59 22.17
C GLN A 583 20.41 -17.56 22.18
N GLY A 584 19.73 -18.21 21.24
CA GLY A 584 18.26 -18.23 21.16
C GLY A 584 17.63 -19.47 21.83
N SER A 585 16.61 -19.29 22.68
CA SER A 585 15.85 -20.39 23.28
C SER A 585 14.74 -20.98 22.40
N ASP A 586 14.65 -20.53 21.14
CA ASP A 586 13.41 -20.57 20.36
C ASP A 586 13.31 -21.77 19.39
N GLY A 587 13.90 -22.92 19.74
CA GLY A 587 13.73 -24.16 18.96
C GLY A 587 14.28 -24.10 17.52
N GLY A 588 15.33 -23.31 17.28
CA GLY A 588 16.01 -23.24 15.97
C GLY A 588 15.27 -22.45 14.90
N VAL A 589 14.27 -21.63 15.26
CA VAL A 589 13.61 -20.70 14.33
C VAL A 589 14.58 -19.58 13.93
N THR A 590 15.28 -18.99 14.90
CA THR A 590 16.27 -17.93 14.66
C THR A 590 17.40 -18.40 13.74
N ASP A 591 17.91 -19.62 13.94
CA ASP A 591 18.96 -20.20 13.08
C ASP A 591 18.51 -20.36 11.62
N ARG A 592 17.23 -20.71 11.39
CA ARG A 592 16.64 -20.78 10.05
C ARG A 592 16.51 -19.41 9.39
N VAL A 593 16.14 -18.38 10.16
CA VAL A 593 16.09 -16.99 9.68
C VAL A 593 17.48 -16.50 9.31
N VAL A 594 18.50 -16.78 10.14
CA VAL A 594 19.90 -16.45 9.83
C VAL A 594 20.36 -17.16 8.56
N ALA A 595 20.10 -18.46 8.42
CA ALA A 595 20.44 -19.21 7.21
C ALA A 595 19.77 -18.63 5.95
N ALA A 596 18.50 -18.22 6.05
CA ALA A 596 17.78 -17.57 4.96
C ALA A 596 18.38 -16.21 4.60
N LEU A 597 18.73 -15.38 5.61
CA LEU A 597 19.39 -14.10 5.39
C LEU A 597 20.75 -14.27 4.72
N LEU A 598 21.58 -15.23 5.17
CA LEU A 598 22.87 -15.53 4.54
C LEU A 598 22.68 -15.97 3.08
N THR A 599 21.66 -16.81 2.82
CA THR A 599 21.34 -17.26 1.46
C THR A 599 20.90 -16.11 0.56
N GLU A 600 20.08 -15.18 1.06
CA GLU A 600 19.67 -14.02 0.25
C GLU A 600 20.83 -13.04 0.04
N LEU A 601 21.70 -12.83 1.04
CA LEU A 601 22.90 -11.98 0.90
C LEU A 601 23.88 -12.55 -0.14
N ASP A 602 24.11 -13.86 -0.11
CA ASP A 602 24.92 -14.56 -1.13
C ASP A 602 24.18 -14.54 -2.49
N GLY A 603 22.85 -14.64 -2.50
CA GLY A 603 22.02 -14.60 -3.72
C GLY A 603 21.89 -13.21 -4.38
N VAL A 604 22.26 -12.13 -3.69
CA VAL A 604 22.36 -10.78 -4.30
C VAL A 604 23.53 -10.72 -5.30
N GLU A 605 24.45 -11.69 -5.29
CA GLU A 605 25.61 -11.78 -6.20
C GLU A 605 25.24 -11.58 -7.68
N ASP A 606 24.09 -12.10 -8.12
CA ASP A 606 23.67 -12.11 -9.53
C ASP A 606 23.03 -10.80 -10.02
N LEU A 607 22.77 -9.84 -9.13
CA LEU A 607 21.93 -8.68 -9.46
C LEU A 607 22.63 -7.34 -9.27
N ARG A 608 22.50 -6.52 -10.30
CA ARG A 608 23.00 -5.14 -10.34
C ARG A 608 21.99 -4.25 -9.60
N ASN A 609 22.49 -3.33 -8.78
CA ASN A 609 21.72 -2.21 -8.19
C ASN A 609 20.88 -2.52 -6.92
N VAL A 610 21.22 -3.56 -6.14
CA VAL A 610 20.70 -3.72 -4.77
C VAL A 610 21.87 -3.64 -3.79
N VAL A 611 21.74 -2.79 -2.77
CA VAL A 611 22.74 -2.64 -1.70
C VAL A 611 22.06 -2.88 -0.35
N VAL A 612 22.74 -3.57 0.55
CA VAL A 612 22.23 -3.86 1.90
C VAL A 612 22.97 -3.03 2.94
N ILE A 613 22.24 -2.37 3.84
CA ILE A 613 22.78 -1.74 5.03
C ILE A 613 22.16 -2.41 6.27
N GLY A 614 23.00 -3.01 7.11
CA GLY A 614 22.62 -3.40 8.46
C GLY A 614 22.95 -2.29 9.47
N ALA A 615 22.13 -2.11 10.49
CA ALA A 615 22.47 -1.28 11.64
C ALA A 615 22.36 -2.05 12.96
N THR A 616 23.30 -1.81 13.88
CA THR A 616 23.24 -2.36 15.24
C THR A 616 23.84 -1.41 16.27
N ASN A 617 23.47 -1.59 17.54
CA ASN A 617 24.17 -1.00 18.68
C ASN A 617 25.16 -1.98 19.33
N ARG A 618 25.11 -3.27 18.99
CA ARG A 618 25.86 -4.36 19.63
C ARG A 618 26.50 -5.27 18.57
N PRO A 619 27.60 -4.84 17.94
CA PRO A 619 28.25 -5.60 16.87
C PRO A 619 28.88 -6.93 17.33
N ASP A 620 29.10 -7.10 18.63
CA ASP A 620 29.58 -8.33 19.26
C ASP A 620 28.57 -9.48 19.24
N LEU A 621 27.28 -9.17 19.11
CA LEU A 621 26.22 -10.17 19.19
C LEU A 621 25.74 -10.67 17.83
N ILE A 622 26.25 -10.10 16.74
CA ILE A 622 25.91 -10.52 15.38
C ILE A 622 26.64 -11.83 15.04
N ASP A 623 25.98 -12.77 14.34
CA ASP A 623 26.64 -13.95 13.78
C ASP A 623 27.84 -13.52 12.90
N PRO A 624 29.09 -13.92 13.22
CA PRO A 624 30.28 -13.58 12.43
C PRO A 624 30.21 -14.00 10.96
N ALA A 625 29.32 -14.96 10.61
CA ALA A 625 29.05 -15.33 9.23
C ALA A 625 28.52 -14.16 8.39
N LEU A 626 27.79 -13.20 8.98
CA LEU A 626 27.30 -12.01 8.27
C LEU A 626 28.40 -11.02 7.90
N LEU A 627 29.52 -11.03 8.64
CA LEU A 627 30.63 -10.09 8.47
C LEU A 627 31.69 -10.58 7.46
N ARG A 628 31.44 -11.71 6.79
CA ARG A 628 32.37 -12.27 5.81
C ARG A 628 32.32 -11.49 4.49
N PRO A 629 33.44 -11.48 3.72
CA PRO A 629 33.45 -10.90 2.37
C PRO A 629 32.29 -11.40 1.52
N GLY A 630 31.67 -10.50 0.74
CA GLY A 630 30.47 -10.76 -0.06
C GLY A 630 29.13 -10.53 0.67
N ARG A 631 29.14 -10.28 1.98
CA ARG A 631 27.94 -10.02 2.80
C ARG A 631 27.97 -8.60 3.39
N LEU A 632 27.88 -8.43 4.71
CA LEU A 632 28.07 -7.14 5.40
C LEU A 632 29.58 -6.90 5.64
N GLU A 633 30.33 -6.85 4.56
CA GLU A 633 31.79 -6.84 4.58
C GLU A 633 32.40 -5.48 4.97
N ARG A 634 31.66 -4.37 4.75
CA ARG A 634 32.13 -3.03 5.11
C ARG A 634 31.57 -2.62 6.46
N LEU A 635 32.41 -2.59 7.49
CA LEU A 635 32.04 -2.12 8.82
C LEU A 635 32.30 -0.61 8.93
N VAL A 636 31.29 0.15 9.34
CA VAL A 636 31.36 1.61 9.49
C VAL A 636 30.91 2.01 10.90
N TYR A 637 31.85 2.55 11.66
CA TYR A 637 31.59 3.09 12.99
C TYR A 637 30.95 4.47 12.88
N VAL A 638 29.83 4.66 13.57
CA VAL A 638 29.17 5.95 13.72
C VAL A 638 29.51 6.51 15.10
N PRO A 639 30.42 7.51 15.18
CA PRO A 639 30.83 8.07 16.46
C PRO A 639 29.70 8.90 17.09
N PRO A 640 29.77 9.15 18.41
CA PRO A 640 28.91 10.14 19.05
C PRO A 640 29.19 11.55 18.49
N PRO A 641 28.18 12.44 18.44
CA PRO A 641 28.34 13.77 17.85
C PRO A 641 29.24 14.65 18.70
N ASP A 642 30.17 15.36 18.05
CA ASP A 642 30.99 16.40 18.69
C ASP A 642 30.20 17.70 18.95
N ALA A 643 30.85 18.75 19.46
CA ALA A 643 30.18 20.01 19.76
C ALA A 643 29.56 20.68 18.52
N ALA A 644 30.27 20.68 17.38
CA ALA A 644 29.80 21.27 16.14
C ALA A 644 28.65 20.44 15.52
N ALA A 645 28.76 19.11 15.59
CA ALA A 645 27.73 18.17 15.19
C ALA A 645 26.46 18.37 16.01
N ARG A 646 26.56 18.49 17.34
CA ARG A 646 25.41 18.75 18.23
C ARG A 646 24.73 20.07 17.89
N ALA A 647 25.47 21.15 17.66
CA ALA A 647 24.91 22.43 17.23
C ALA A 647 24.15 22.29 15.89
N ALA A 648 24.71 21.55 14.93
CA ALA A 648 24.04 21.27 13.65
C ALA A 648 22.75 20.46 13.83
N ILE A 649 22.77 19.42 14.67
CA ILE A 649 21.59 18.60 14.99
C ILE A 649 20.51 19.46 15.66
N LEU A 650 20.88 20.30 16.63
CA LEU A 650 19.96 21.22 17.29
C LEU A 650 19.31 22.18 16.28
N ARG A 651 20.08 22.77 15.36
CA ARG A 651 19.57 23.64 14.29
C ARG A 651 18.59 22.90 13.37
N ALA A 652 18.91 21.67 12.98
CA ALA A 652 18.03 20.84 12.16
C ALA A 652 16.72 20.51 12.89
N SER A 653 16.80 20.10 14.16
CA SER A 653 15.63 19.80 15.00
C SER A 653 14.77 21.03 15.31
N ALA A 654 15.38 22.22 15.39
CA ALA A 654 14.70 23.47 15.68
C ALA A 654 14.11 24.17 14.45
N ARG A 655 14.29 23.65 13.22
CA ARG A 655 13.81 24.31 11.98
C ARG A 655 12.32 24.68 12.00
N ALA A 656 11.48 23.88 12.69
CA ALA A 656 10.05 24.12 12.82
C ALA A 656 9.63 24.68 14.20
N VAL A 657 10.60 24.98 15.06
CA VAL A 657 10.37 25.48 16.43
C VAL A 657 10.83 26.93 16.50
N PRO A 658 9.93 27.90 16.75
CA PRO A 658 10.33 29.29 16.92
C PRO A 658 11.17 29.42 18.19
N LEU A 659 12.44 29.78 18.04
CA LEU A 659 13.35 30.06 19.15
C LEU A 659 13.43 31.57 19.38
N ASP A 660 13.55 31.96 20.64
CA ASP A 660 13.88 33.34 21.00
C ASP A 660 15.33 33.67 20.61
N ASP A 661 15.61 34.93 20.26
CA ASP A 661 16.95 35.38 19.84
C ASP A 661 18.02 35.16 20.92
N ALA A 662 17.63 35.00 22.19
CA ALA A 662 18.53 34.69 23.28
C ALA A 662 18.99 33.21 23.33
N VAL A 663 18.44 32.33 22.48
CA VAL A 663 18.83 30.91 22.43
C VAL A 663 19.95 30.69 21.42
N ASP A 664 21.19 30.64 21.90
CA ASP A 664 22.36 30.31 21.10
C ASP A 664 22.55 28.78 21.01
N LEU A 665 22.35 28.22 19.81
CA LEU A 665 22.47 26.79 19.55
C LEU A 665 23.93 26.31 19.43
N ASP A 666 24.87 27.20 19.12
CA ASP A 666 26.30 26.88 19.07
C ASP A 666 26.87 26.76 20.48
N GLU A 667 26.53 27.71 21.37
CA GLU A 667 26.88 27.63 22.79
C GLU A 667 26.23 26.40 23.45
N LEU A 668 24.94 26.17 23.18
CA LEU A 668 24.24 24.99 23.69
C LEU A 668 24.89 23.68 23.20
N GLY A 669 25.30 23.60 21.94
CA GLY A 669 26.00 22.43 21.40
C GLY A 669 27.31 22.11 22.14
N ALA A 670 28.06 23.14 22.54
CA ALA A 670 29.30 22.98 23.31
C ALA A 670 29.05 22.41 24.72
N GLU A 671 27.95 22.80 25.38
CA GLU A 671 27.61 22.38 26.74
C GLU A 671 26.97 20.99 26.88
N LEU A 672 26.52 20.39 25.77
CA LEU A 672 25.80 19.11 25.75
C LEU A 672 26.73 17.90 25.58
N GLU A 673 27.85 17.87 26.29
CA GLU A 673 28.74 16.71 26.27
C GLU A 673 27.99 15.44 26.72
N GLY A 674 28.21 14.34 26.00
CA GLY A 674 27.52 13.06 26.25
C GLY A 674 26.09 12.96 25.69
N PHE A 675 25.57 14.01 25.04
CA PHE A 675 24.27 13.91 24.36
C PHE A 675 24.40 13.23 23.00
N SER A 676 23.52 12.28 22.74
CA SER A 676 23.33 11.70 21.41
C SER A 676 22.51 12.64 20.50
N ALA A 677 22.42 12.32 19.21
CA ALA A 677 21.56 13.06 18.28
C ALA A 677 20.07 12.98 18.68
N ALA A 678 19.65 11.82 19.21
CA ALA A 678 18.32 11.62 19.76
C ALA A 678 18.07 12.47 21.01
N ASP A 679 19.07 12.63 21.89
CA ASP A 679 18.96 13.48 23.07
C ASP A 679 18.86 14.96 22.70
N CYS A 680 19.64 15.42 21.71
CA CYS A 680 19.56 16.79 21.20
C CYS A 680 18.15 17.07 20.62
N SER A 681 17.61 16.14 19.84
CA SER A 681 16.25 16.24 19.30
C SER A 681 15.19 16.24 20.42
N ALA A 682 15.38 15.40 21.44
CA ALA A 682 14.50 15.34 22.60
C ALA A 682 14.55 16.63 23.43
N LEU A 683 15.72 17.28 23.53
CA LEU A 683 15.91 18.53 24.23
C LEU A 683 15.09 19.66 23.58
N ILE A 684 15.15 19.81 22.25
CA ILE A 684 14.34 20.82 21.54
C ILE A 684 12.84 20.54 21.72
N ARG A 685 12.42 19.28 21.59
CA ARG A 685 11.02 18.88 21.81
C ARG A 685 10.54 19.17 23.23
N GLU A 686 11.34 18.84 24.25
CA GLU A 686 10.98 19.11 25.65
C GLU A 686 11.02 20.61 25.96
N SER A 687 11.87 21.39 25.29
CA SER A 687 11.91 22.85 25.41
C SER A 687 10.63 23.49 24.87
N ALA A 688 10.13 23.01 23.73
CA ALA A 688 8.83 23.41 23.19
C ALA A 688 7.68 23.02 24.13
N LEU A 689 7.70 21.81 24.69
CA LEU A 689 6.70 21.38 25.68
C LEU A 689 6.79 22.18 26.98
N ALA A 690 7.98 22.60 27.41
CA ALA A 690 8.17 23.48 28.56
C ALA A 690 7.55 24.85 28.30
N ALA A 691 7.78 25.45 27.12
CA ALA A 691 7.14 26.70 26.73
C ALA A 691 5.60 26.60 26.74
N MET A 692 5.05 25.51 26.20
CA MET A 692 3.59 25.26 26.22
C MET A 692 3.02 25.08 27.63
N ARG A 693 3.79 24.50 28.56
CA ARG A 693 3.37 24.32 29.96
C ARG A 693 3.39 25.64 30.72
N ASP A 694 4.31 26.53 30.39
CA ASP A 694 4.36 27.88 30.96
C ASP A 694 3.21 28.74 30.42
N SER A 695 2.91 28.64 29.12
CA SER A 695 1.74 29.27 28.50
C SER A 695 1.34 28.58 27.19
N LEU A 696 0.05 28.28 27.02
CA LEU A 696 -0.48 27.74 25.77
C LEU A 696 -0.48 28.78 24.63
N GLU A 697 -0.32 30.06 24.95
CA GLU A 697 -0.19 31.17 23.99
C GLU A 697 1.28 31.49 23.68
N ALA A 698 2.24 30.70 24.18
CA ALA A 698 3.67 30.91 23.93
C ALA A 698 3.97 30.78 22.44
N SER A 699 4.55 31.84 21.85
CA SER A 699 4.91 31.90 20.43
C SER A 699 6.36 31.51 20.15
N THR A 700 7.24 31.53 21.16
CA THR A 700 8.66 31.17 21.05
C THR A 700 9.14 30.36 22.26
N VAL A 701 10.22 29.61 22.07
CA VAL A 701 10.94 28.88 23.12
C VAL A 701 12.07 29.76 23.66
N THR A 702 12.04 30.01 24.97
CA THR A 702 13.04 30.84 25.65
C THR A 702 14.20 30.03 26.21
N ALA A 703 15.31 30.69 26.54
CA ALA A 703 16.44 30.06 27.24
C ALA A 703 16.03 29.41 28.59
N GLY A 704 15.05 29.98 29.29
CA GLY A 704 14.49 29.39 30.52
C GLY A 704 13.76 28.05 30.28
N ASN A 705 13.09 27.92 29.13
CA ASN A 705 12.45 26.66 28.74
C ASN A 705 13.50 25.61 28.39
N VAL A 706 14.58 25.99 27.69
CA VAL A 706 15.73 25.10 27.40
C VAL A 706 16.40 24.62 28.68
N ALA A 707 16.61 25.50 29.66
CA ALA A 707 17.18 25.13 30.96
C ALA A 707 16.29 24.11 31.70
N THR A 708 14.96 24.31 31.64
CA THR A 708 13.98 23.39 32.24
C THR A 708 13.97 22.03 31.52
N ALA A 709 14.09 22.03 30.20
CA ALA A 709 14.19 20.81 29.40
C ALA A 709 15.49 20.04 29.70
N ARG A 710 16.62 20.74 29.89
CA ARG A 710 17.91 20.15 30.24
C ARG A 710 17.91 19.44 31.60
N ALA A 711 17.06 19.88 32.54
CA ALA A 711 16.90 19.17 33.82
C ALA A 711 16.19 17.81 33.66
N ARG A 712 15.43 17.62 32.57
CA ARG A 712 14.63 16.42 32.30
C ARG A 712 15.28 15.48 31.29
N VAL A 713 15.87 16.03 30.24
CA VAL A 713 16.60 15.26 29.23
C VAL A 713 18.05 15.15 29.68
N ARG A 714 18.47 13.94 30.06
CA ARG A 714 19.84 13.65 30.47
C ARG A 714 20.63 13.03 29.32
N ALA A 715 21.95 13.20 29.35
CA ALA A 715 22.87 12.49 28.47
C ALA A 715 22.63 10.98 28.56
N SER A 716 22.40 10.33 27.41
CA SER A 716 22.15 8.89 27.34
C SER A 716 23.39 8.07 26.98
N LEU A 717 24.46 8.71 26.51
CA LEU A 717 25.68 8.02 26.10
C LEU A 717 26.48 7.58 27.33
N ASP A 718 26.75 6.27 27.41
CA ASP A 718 27.64 5.67 28.39
C ASP A 718 29.10 5.76 27.90
N PRO A 719 30.00 6.47 28.62
CA PRO A 719 31.41 6.59 28.23
C PRO A 719 32.13 5.24 28.06
N ASP A 720 31.82 4.25 28.91
CA ASP A 720 32.47 2.94 28.85
C ASP A 720 32.04 2.19 27.59
N GLN A 721 30.75 2.27 27.23
CA GLN A 721 30.23 1.69 25.99
C GLN A 721 30.82 2.37 24.75
N VAL A 722 30.93 3.71 24.76
CA VAL A 722 31.52 4.47 23.65
C VAL A 722 32.98 4.09 23.46
N ALA A 723 33.77 4.02 24.53
CA ALA A 723 35.16 3.61 24.49
C ALA A 723 35.32 2.17 23.98
N TRP A 724 34.45 1.25 24.42
CA TRP A 724 34.44 -0.13 23.93
C TRP A 724 34.16 -0.20 22.42
N LEU A 725 33.18 0.55 21.92
CA LEU A 725 32.86 0.60 20.48
C LEU A 725 33.99 1.21 19.65
N ALA A 726 34.67 2.24 20.16
CA ALA A 726 35.83 2.83 19.51
C ALA A 726 37.00 1.82 19.42
N ASN A 727 37.29 1.12 20.51
CA ASN A 727 38.31 0.06 20.54
C ASN A 727 37.94 -1.10 19.60
N TYR A 728 36.65 -1.46 19.51
CA TYR A 728 36.16 -2.46 18.56
C TYR A 728 36.46 -2.03 17.12
N ALA A 729 36.26 -0.75 16.79
CA ALA A 729 36.56 -0.21 15.47
C ALA A 729 38.05 -0.28 15.13
N GLU A 730 38.93 0.12 16.06
CA GLU A 730 40.39 0.05 15.89
C GLU A 730 40.86 -1.39 15.67
N SER A 731 40.34 -2.34 16.47
CA SER A 731 40.71 -3.77 16.37
C SER A 731 40.33 -4.43 15.05
N ARG A 732 39.44 -3.82 14.26
CA ARG A 732 38.96 -4.30 12.96
C ARG A 732 39.59 -3.57 11.77
N GLN A 733 40.28 -2.46 12.01
CA GLN A 733 41.04 -1.73 11.00
C GLN A 733 42.52 -2.16 10.96
N ALA A 734 43.03 -2.74 12.06
CA ALA A 734 44.32 -3.43 12.14
C ALA A 734 44.24 -4.84 11.53
#